data_AF-A0A953QV99-F1
#
_entry.id   AF-A0A953QV99-F1
#
_cell.length_a   1.000
_cell.length_b   1.000
_cell.length_c   1.000
_cell.angle_alpha   90.00
_cell.angle_beta   90.00
_cell.angle_gamma   90.00
#
_symmetry.space_group_name_H-M   'P 1'
#
loop_
_entity.id
_entity.type
_entity.pdbx_description
1 polymer ?
#
loop_
_entity_poly.entity_id
_entity_poly.type
_entity_poly.pdbx_seq_one_letter_code
_entity_poly.pdbx_strand_id
1 'polypeptide(L)'
;MADFRKWFIAFAVLALMLGASTAYAQLPGGGSSINCTTTPSNPTIVRSEDETALMGDFVLSCVGGTPTPTGNQLPQFDVTLTLNAQVTSRLLGGGYIDALLVIDEAFPTVPFPANAQQAIGSPTGQKVCFSNTGGTGSVPALCNVFNGTFNTATFLFNGNPYNQPSASNIFVAHQASTSQVTWLGVPIDAPGTAGTRVLRMTNVRANACLVGVSSSLVPSAITAFISINGSNNVVISGAGQQTVAFVQQGLLVSAQNTALQQCVSVNATTATSLLPGQPVTAVKVTEGFAASFKRRIAAANAVSDVFDGNNVPGPLQNVPGVNYNSETALQPPAPGGAFAGTIFGLANAGTRILLVFNNVNNGVSVFVPQFVALTQAASTASPANPVPGNTGNPTGGVGWQGGFLELIGGSSDLNGNVNLAATPTTTFTGGASFFGGVSPFKGPGVVAPYINAVQLPASGGVATAVYEVGNADPFAQEAANIPIMVAYVANTSNNLPATGTATVTASFAPLSNVNTASSTAPIPRFCNKSTAANVWHIDLCTCNLLFPFVSNQSGFDTGVAIANTSLDTLNGVPPQAGTVTLSYYGNTTGGGAAPANQTSKTVNAGEELVFTLSSGGDHGIAATPGFQGYIIAQMQFQWCHGFAFISDVGAQKLAEGYLAIQLDFYAGAGLSRTAVTGEVQGH
;
A
#
# COMPACT_ATOMS: atom_id res chain seq x y z
N MET A 1 83.80 -4.00 -17.93
CA MET A 1 82.50 -3.86 -18.61
C MET A 1 82.02 -5.11 -19.37
N ALA A 2 82.76 -6.23 -19.37
CA ALA A 2 82.32 -7.47 -20.05
C ALA A 2 81.59 -8.48 -19.13
N ASP A 3 81.87 -8.49 -17.81
CA ASP A 3 81.19 -9.42 -16.90
C ASP A 3 79.76 -9.02 -16.53
N PHE A 4 79.47 -7.74 -16.35
CA PHE A 4 78.13 -7.28 -15.98
C PHE A 4 77.04 -7.59 -17.04
N ARG A 5 77.43 -7.72 -18.33
CA ARG A 5 76.51 -8.10 -19.42
C ARG A 5 76.19 -9.60 -19.44
N LYS A 6 77.05 -10.46 -18.92
CA LYS A 6 76.81 -11.92 -18.86
C LYS A 6 75.80 -12.27 -17.75
N TRP A 7 75.88 -11.57 -16.62
CA TRP A 7 74.96 -11.75 -15.51
C TRP A 7 73.55 -11.23 -15.81
N PHE A 8 73.41 -10.19 -16.64
CA PHE A 8 72.11 -9.68 -17.05
C PHE A 8 71.33 -10.65 -17.95
N ILE A 9 72.03 -11.39 -18.83
CA ILE A 9 71.41 -12.43 -19.66
C ILE A 9 71.05 -13.64 -18.79
N ALA A 10 71.89 -14.02 -17.83
CA ALA A 10 71.59 -15.10 -16.89
C ALA A 10 70.34 -14.80 -16.02
N PHE A 11 70.20 -13.56 -15.53
CA PHE A 11 69.01 -13.13 -14.78
C PHE A 11 67.75 -13.00 -15.67
N ALA A 12 67.89 -12.53 -16.92
CA ALA A 12 66.78 -12.47 -17.86
C ALA A 12 66.28 -13.86 -18.29
N VAL A 13 67.18 -14.84 -18.45
CA VAL A 13 66.81 -16.24 -18.73
C VAL A 13 66.19 -16.89 -17.49
N LEU A 14 66.67 -16.62 -16.27
CA LEU A 14 66.04 -17.14 -15.04
C LEU A 14 64.65 -16.53 -14.80
N ALA A 15 64.45 -15.24 -15.09
CA ALA A 15 63.14 -14.59 -15.02
C ALA A 15 62.17 -15.08 -16.12
N LEU A 16 62.67 -15.39 -17.32
CA LEU A 16 61.87 -15.98 -18.40
C LEU A 16 61.51 -17.45 -18.11
N MET A 17 62.39 -18.21 -17.44
CA MET A 17 62.15 -19.60 -17.02
C MET A 17 61.26 -19.73 -15.78
N LEU A 18 61.19 -18.69 -14.92
CA LEU A 18 60.26 -18.62 -13.79
C LEU A 18 58.92 -17.96 -14.16
N GLY A 19 58.86 -17.21 -15.27
CA GLY A 19 57.67 -16.52 -15.78
C GLY A 19 56.87 -17.27 -16.85
N ALA A 20 57.37 -18.40 -17.36
CA ALA A 20 56.76 -19.14 -18.45
C ALA A 20 56.55 -20.63 -18.13
N SER A 21 55.84 -20.94 -17.03
CA SER A 21 55.15 -22.23 -16.89
C SER A 21 54.16 -22.25 -15.72
N THR A 22 52.96 -21.72 -15.94
CA THR A 22 51.76 -22.47 -15.50
C THR A 22 51.31 -23.29 -16.69
N ALA A 23 52.14 -24.27 -17.08
CA ALA A 23 51.64 -25.38 -17.87
C ALA A 23 50.77 -26.21 -16.93
N TYR A 24 49.46 -26.21 -17.15
CA TYR A 24 48.61 -27.24 -16.57
C TYR A 24 49.14 -28.57 -17.09
N ALA A 25 49.81 -29.34 -16.22
CA ALA A 25 50.04 -30.74 -16.46
C ALA A 25 48.67 -31.43 -16.43
N GLN A 26 47.99 -31.47 -17.58
CA GLN A 26 46.78 -32.25 -17.74
C GLN A 26 47.20 -33.73 -17.77
N LEU A 27 47.07 -34.39 -16.62
CA LEU A 27 47.08 -35.84 -16.56
C LEU A 27 46.06 -36.37 -17.58
N PRO A 28 46.45 -37.26 -18.51
CA PRO A 28 45.50 -37.94 -19.37
C PRO A 28 44.67 -38.88 -18.49
N GLY A 29 43.48 -38.42 -18.07
CA GLY A 29 42.55 -39.17 -17.22
C GLY A 29 41.86 -38.38 -16.10
N GLY A 30 42.21 -37.12 -15.84
CA GLY A 30 41.52 -36.28 -14.85
C GLY A 30 40.51 -35.34 -15.51
N GLY A 31 39.22 -35.51 -15.24
CA GLY A 31 38.17 -34.64 -15.78
C GLY A 31 38.41 -33.17 -15.43
N SER A 32 38.43 -32.29 -16.43
CA SER A 32 38.41 -30.83 -16.21
C SER A 32 37.17 -30.46 -15.39
N SER A 33 37.33 -29.65 -14.34
CA SER A 33 36.21 -29.16 -13.53
C SER A 33 35.38 -28.13 -14.31
N ILE A 34 34.08 -28.09 -14.04
CA ILE A 34 33.22 -26.98 -14.47
C ILE A 34 33.46 -25.84 -13.48
N ASN A 35 33.87 -24.68 -13.97
CA ASN A 35 34.09 -23.50 -13.13
C ASN A 35 32.95 -22.51 -13.35
N CYS A 36 32.14 -22.28 -12.33
CA CYS A 36 31.05 -21.31 -12.33
C CYS A 36 31.47 -20.05 -11.57
N THR A 37 31.08 -18.90 -12.10
CA THR A 37 31.21 -17.59 -11.47
C THR A 37 29.81 -17.07 -11.16
N THR A 38 29.61 -16.50 -9.98
CA THR A 38 28.40 -15.71 -9.71
C THR A 38 28.51 -14.42 -10.52
N THR A 39 27.55 -14.18 -11.42
CA THR A 39 27.39 -12.85 -12.00
C THR A 39 26.76 -11.93 -10.95
N PRO A 40 27.05 -10.62 -10.94
CA PRO A 40 26.43 -9.71 -9.99
C PRO A 40 24.93 -9.88 -10.05
N SER A 41 24.31 -10.26 -8.93
CA SER A 41 22.86 -10.28 -8.82
C SER A 41 22.37 -8.86 -9.15
N ASN A 42 21.23 -8.74 -9.82
CA ASN A 42 20.52 -7.48 -9.92
C ASN A 42 19.55 -7.42 -8.73
N PRO A 43 20.01 -7.02 -7.52
CA PRO A 43 19.16 -7.05 -6.35
C PRO A 43 17.98 -6.13 -6.58
N THR A 44 16.79 -6.69 -6.47
CA THR A 44 15.56 -5.92 -6.58
C THR A 44 15.26 -5.22 -5.25
N ILE A 45 14.54 -4.11 -5.29
CA ILE A 45 14.03 -3.46 -4.08
C ILE A 45 12.68 -4.11 -3.78
N VAL A 46 12.52 -4.61 -2.55
CA VAL A 46 11.29 -5.27 -2.08
C VAL A 46 10.69 -4.52 -0.91
N ARG A 47 9.36 -4.64 -0.75
CA ARG A 47 8.64 -3.92 0.29
C ARG A 47 8.84 -4.64 1.61
N SER A 48 9.07 -3.88 2.66
CA SER A 48 9.18 -4.40 4.02
C SER A 48 7.88 -5.03 4.53
N GLU A 49 6.77 -4.81 3.83
CA GLU A 49 5.45 -5.31 4.11
C GLU A 49 5.23 -6.68 3.43
N ASP A 50 6.04 -7.04 2.44
CA ASP A 50 5.89 -8.28 1.66
C ASP A 50 6.18 -9.51 2.52
N GLU A 51 5.18 -10.37 2.72
CA GLU A 51 5.41 -11.74 3.19
C GLU A 51 5.80 -12.67 2.03
N THR A 52 5.54 -12.29 0.78
CA THR A 52 5.93 -13.07 -0.40
C THR A 52 6.54 -12.23 -1.52
N ALA A 53 7.65 -11.55 -1.19
CA ALA A 53 8.38 -10.71 -2.12
C ALA A 53 9.08 -11.57 -3.19
N LEU A 54 8.99 -11.16 -4.46
CA LEU A 54 9.79 -11.75 -5.54
C LEU A 54 11.24 -11.25 -5.44
N MET A 55 12.18 -12.18 -5.29
CA MET A 55 13.61 -11.86 -5.20
C MET A 55 14.20 -11.61 -6.59
N GLY A 56 15.35 -10.92 -6.63
CA GLY A 56 16.15 -10.85 -7.84
C GLY A 56 16.69 -12.22 -8.23
N ASP A 57 16.94 -12.40 -9.53
CA ASP A 57 17.49 -13.65 -10.04
C ASP A 57 18.91 -13.89 -9.52
N PHE A 58 19.22 -15.16 -9.29
CA PHE A 58 20.57 -15.62 -8.99
C PHE A 58 21.12 -16.32 -10.24
N VAL A 59 22.21 -15.80 -10.79
CA VAL A 59 22.73 -16.26 -12.08
C VAL A 59 24.18 -16.74 -11.94
N LEU A 60 24.45 -17.91 -12.51
CA LEU A 60 25.79 -18.47 -12.65
C LEU A 60 26.20 -18.49 -14.12
N SER A 61 27.44 -18.11 -14.36
CA SER A 61 28.11 -18.27 -15.66
C SER A 61 29.24 -19.29 -15.53
N CYS A 62 29.09 -20.43 -16.21
CA CYS A 62 29.99 -21.56 -16.10
C CYS A 62 30.80 -21.77 -17.39
N VAL A 63 32.08 -22.11 -17.24
CA VAL A 63 33.04 -22.38 -18.31
C VAL A 63 33.88 -23.62 -17.98
N GLY A 64 34.57 -24.17 -18.99
CA GLY A 64 35.43 -25.34 -18.80
C GLY A 64 34.66 -26.65 -18.74
N GLY A 65 35.28 -27.66 -18.12
CA GLY A 65 34.80 -29.04 -18.18
C GLY A 65 34.93 -29.69 -19.56
N THR A 66 34.54 -30.96 -19.66
CA THR A 66 34.53 -31.73 -20.91
C THR A 66 33.08 -31.96 -21.34
N PRO A 67 32.63 -31.41 -22.49
CA PRO A 67 31.28 -31.64 -22.99
C PRO A 67 30.97 -33.13 -23.15
N THR A 68 29.73 -33.52 -22.88
CA THR A 68 29.30 -34.92 -22.89
C THR A 68 29.22 -35.43 -24.34
N PRO A 69 29.91 -36.54 -24.70
CA PRO A 69 29.87 -37.07 -26.07
C PRO A 69 28.46 -37.44 -26.53
N THR A 70 28.26 -37.42 -27.85
CA THR A 70 26.98 -37.74 -28.47
C THR A 70 26.49 -39.13 -28.04
N GLY A 71 25.24 -39.22 -27.56
CA GLY A 71 24.61 -40.47 -27.13
C GLY A 71 24.87 -40.86 -25.67
N ASN A 72 25.80 -40.21 -24.97
CA ASN A 72 26.03 -40.42 -23.53
C ASN A 72 25.12 -39.51 -22.71
N GLN A 73 24.62 -40.03 -21.59
CA GLN A 73 23.76 -39.27 -20.69
C GLN A 73 24.52 -38.09 -20.03
N LEU A 74 23.88 -36.92 -19.99
CA LEU A 74 24.39 -35.74 -19.31
C LEU A 74 24.53 -35.99 -17.79
N PRO A 75 25.61 -35.49 -17.15
CA PRO A 75 25.75 -35.51 -15.71
C PRO A 75 24.64 -34.72 -15.01
N GLN A 76 24.09 -35.28 -13.93
CA GLN A 76 23.03 -34.66 -13.13
C GLN A 76 23.59 -34.04 -11.85
N PHE A 77 23.02 -32.91 -11.45
CA PHE A 77 23.40 -32.13 -10.27
C PHE A 77 22.18 -31.65 -9.50
N ASP A 78 22.29 -31.67 -8.18
CA ASP A 78 21.38 -30.98 -7.28
C ASP A 78 21.90 -29.56 -7.05
N VAL A 79 21.14 -28.57 -7.52
CA VAL A 79 21.47 -27.15 -7.38
C VAL A 79 20.65 -26.61 -6.22
N THR A 80 21.30 -26.06 -5.19
CA THR A 80 20.64 -25.64 -3.95
C THR A 80 20.94 -24.20 -3.60
N LEU A 81 19.89 -23.39 -3.50
CA LEU A 81 19.95 -22.00 -3.07
C LEU A 81 19.45 -21.88 -1.62
N THR A 82 20.27 -21.30 -0.74
CA THR A 82 19.91 -21.05 0.66
C THR A 82 19.85 -19.55 0.91
N LEU A 83 18.73 -19.09 1.49
CA LEU A 83 18.48 -17.69 1.81
C LEU A 83 18.61 -17.42 3.31
N ASN A 84 18.86 -16.17 3.68
CA ASN A 84 18.74 -15.70 5.07
C ASN A 84 17.29 -15.38 5.50
N ALA A 85 16.31 -15.67 4.64
CA ALA A 85 14.88 -15.45 4.86
C ALA A 85 14.07 -16.69 4.49
N GLN A 86 12.84 -16.78 5.00
CA GLN A 86 11.94 -17.91 4.71
C GLN A 86 11.45 -17.84 3.26
N VAL A 87 11.44 -18.98 2.57
CA VAL A 87 10.93 -19.17 1.21
C VAL A 87 9.40 -19.24 1.24
N THR A 88 8.77 -18.45 0.38
CA THR A 88 7.33 -18.22 0.34
C THR A 88 6.71 -18.38 -1.05
N SER A 89 7.48 -18.91 -2.00
CA SER A 89 7.02 -19.34 -3.34
C SER A 89 5.80 -20.26 -3.25
N ARG A 90 4.99 -20.31 -4.31
CA ARG A 90 3.75 -21.09 -4.34
C ARG A 90 4.09 -22.58 -4.28
N LEU A 91 3.45 -23.32 -3.36
CA LEU A 91 3.58 -24.77 -3.30
C LEU A 91 2.67 -25.42 -4.34
N LEU A 92 3.24 -26.29 -5.18
CA LEU A 92 2.57 -26.95 -6.30
C LEU A 92 2.09 -28.37 -5.98
N GLY A 93 2.61 -28.98 -4.90
CA GLY A 93 2.39 -30.36 -4.51
C GLY A 93 3.70 -31.16 -4.46
N GLY A 94 3.74 -32.26 -3.70
CA GLY A 94 4.93 -33.12 -3.60
C GLY A 94 6.21 -32.44 -3.11
N GLY A 95 6.09 -31.31 -2.40
CA GLY A 95 7.21 -30.46 -1.96
C GLY A 95 7.78 -29.54 -3.04
N TYR A 96 7.25 -29.56 -4.26
CA TYR A 96 7.65 -28.64 -5.34
C TYR A 96 7.05 -27.26 -5.16
N ILE A 97 7.83 -26.24 -5.51
CA ILE A 97 7.45 -24.83 -5.49
C ILE A 97 7.66 -24.19 -6.86
N ASP A 98 6.98 -23.08 -7.16
CA ASP A 98 7.03 -22.41 -8.46
C ASP A 98 8.33 -21.63 -8.77
N ALA A 99 9.39 -21.86 -7.99
CA ALA A 99 10.74 -21.40 -8.27
C ALA A 99 11.39 -22.21 -9.41
N LEU A 100 12.09 -21.54 -10.31
CA LEU A 100 12.56 -22.11 -11.57
C LEU A 100 14.07 -21.98 -11.73
N LEU A 101 14.69 -22.95 -12.40
CA LEU A 101 16.04 -22.87 -12.92
C LEU A 101 15.98 -22.95 -14.44
N VAL A 102 16.48 -21.93 -15.13
CA VAL A 102 16.54 -21.86 -16.58
C VAL A 102 17.99 -22.08 -17.04
N ILE A 103 18.19 -22.98 -18.00
CA ILE A 103 19.50 -23.20 -18.63
C ILE A 103 19.61 -22.38 -19.92
N ASP A 104 20.75 -21.71 -20.08
CA ASP A 104 21.17 -20.97 -21.28
C ASP A 104 20.14 -19.94 -21.76
N GLU A 105 19.39 -19.32 -20.83
CA GLU A 105 18.36 -18.31 -21.11
C GLU A 105 17.32 -18.78 -22.15
N ALA A 106 16.82 -20.01 -21.98
CA ALA A 106 15.88 -20.65 -22.89
C ALA A 106 14.78 -19.69 -23.40
N PHE A 107 14.81 -19.42 -24.70
CA PHE A 107 14.00 -18.37 -25.30
C PHE A 107 12.65 -18.92 -25.74
N PRO A 108 11.52 -18.26 -25.42
CA PRO A 108 10.20 -18.72 -25.82
C PRO A 108 9.99 -18.62 -27.33
N THR A 109 9.13 -19.48 -27.90
CA THR A 109 8.75 -19.40 -29.32
C THR A 109 7.90 -18.16 -29.64
N VAL A 110 7.14 -17.68 -28.65
CA VAL A 110 6.34 -16.46 -28.71
C VAL A 110 6.73 -15.59 -27.52
N PRO A 111 7.73 -14.72 -27.66
CA PRO A 111 8.23 -13.91 -26.54
C PRO A 111 7.27 -12.80 -26.14
N PHE A 112 7.17 -12.54 -24.84
CA PHE A 112 6.67 -11.29 -24.30
C PHE A 112 7.73 -10.66 -23.37
N PRO A 113 8.16 -9.41 -23.62
CA PRO A 113 7.66 -8.51 -24.66
C PRO A 113 8.06 -8.97 -26.07
N ALA A 114 7.25 -8.63 -27.09
CA ALA A 114 7.41 -9.14 -28.46
C ALA A 114 8.73 -8.71 -29.14
N ASN A 115 9.36 -7.65 -28.65
CA ASN A 115 10.64 -7.14 -29.13
C ASN A 115 11.85 -7.77 -28.40
N ALA A 116 11.64 -8.69 -27.46
CA ALA A 116 12.74 -9.40 -26.83
C ALA A 116 13.55 -10.17 -27.88
N GLN A 117 14.87 -10.14 -27.75
CA GLN A 117 15.78 -10.79 -28.68
C GLN A 117 16.35 -12.06 -28.07
N GLN A 118 16.39 -13.13 -28.85
CA GLN A 118 17.04 -14.37 -28.46
C GLN A 118 18.56 -14.14 -28.36
N ALA A 119 19.16 -14.48 -27.22
CA ALA A 119 20.62 -14.45 -27.07
C ALA A 119 21.28 -15.49 -27.99
N ILE A 120 22.40 -15.14 -28.61
CA ILE A 120 23.14 -16.05 -29.50
C ILE A 120 23.53 -17.31 -28.72
N GLY A 121 23.15 -18.49 -29.23
CA GLY A 121 23.45 -19.78 -28.62
C GLY A 121 22.48 -20.27 -27.54
N SER A 122 21.49 -19.44 -27.14
CA SER A 122 20.38 -19.89 -26.29
C SER A 122 19.46 -20.88 -27.03
N PRO A 123 18.86 -21.86 -26.34
CA PRO A 123 17.95 -22.80 -26.97
C PRO A 123 16.61 -22.12 -27.33
N THR A 124 16.02 -22.52 -28.46
CA THR A 124 14.71 -22.02 -28.91
C THR A 124 13.61 -22.94 -28.41
N GLY A 125 12.61 -22.35 -27.77
CA GLY A 125 11.47 -23.04 -27.18
C GLY A 125 11.72 -23.44 -25.73
N GLN A 126 10.81 -23.02 -24.85
CA GLN A 126 10.86 -23.34 -23.43
C GLN A 126 10.16 -24.66 -23.13
N LYS A 127 10.83 -25.49 -22.33
CA LYS A 127 10.37 -26.84 -21.97
C LYS A 127 10.63 -27.07 -20.50
N VAL A 128 9.53 -27.09 -19.74
CA VAL A 128 9.56 -27.25 -18.30
C VAL A 128 9.60 -28.72 -17.90
N CYS A 129 10.55 -29.07 -17.05
CA CYS A 129 10.64 -30.33 -16.34
C CYS A 129 9.90 -30.22 -15.00
N PHE A 130 8.77 -30.91 -14.89
CA PHE A 130 7.95 -30.97 -13.67
C PHE A 130 7.16 -32.29 -13.59
N SER A 131 7.03 -32.88 -12.40
CA SER A 131 6.16 -34.02 -12.12
C SER A 131 5.46 -33.82 -10.77
N ASN A 132 4.14 -34.00 -10.69
CA ASN A 132 3.33 -33.81 -9.47
C ASN A 132 2.82 -35.12 -8.84
N THR A 133 3.33 -36.28 -9.25
CA THR A 133 2.89 -37.57 -8.69
C THR A 133 3.77 -37.97 -7.49
N GLY A 134 3.25 -37.75 -6.28
CA GLY A 134 3.87 -38.22 -5.05
C GLY A 134 3.73 -39.75 -4.93
N GLY A 135 4.80 -40.48 -5.23
CA GLY A 135 4.91 -41.93 -5.02
C GLY A 135 6.31 -42.43 -5.38
N THR A 136 6.79 -43.45 -4.66
CA THR A 136 8.04 -44.16 -4.98
C THR A 136 7.92 -44.82 -6.35
N GLY A 137 8.59 -44.25 -7.36
CA GLY A 137 8.53 -44.69 -8.76
C GLY A 137 7.87 -43.70 -9.74
N SER A 138 7.27 -42.62 -9.23
CA SER A 138 6.79 -41.50 -10.07
C SER A 138 7.89 -40.46 -10.19
N VAL A 139 8.79 -40.66 -11.15
CA VAL A 139 9.93 -39.77 -11.35
C VAL A 139 9.58 -38.73 -12.42
N PRO A 140 10.13 -37.51 -12.36
CA PRO A 140 10.54 -36.74 -13.54
C PRO A 140 11.48 -37.49 -14.52
N ALA A 141 11.60 -38.83 -14.48
CA ALA A 141 12.75 -39.61 -14.98
C ALA A 141 13.02 -39.42 -16.46
N LEU A 142 12.00 -39.10 -17.26
CA LEU A 142 12.17 -38.93 -18.70
C LEU A 142 12.61 -37.51 -19.09
N CYS A 143 12.55 -36.55 -18.16
CA CYS A 143 12.85 -35.14 -18.39
C CYS A 143 14.22 -34.70 -17.84
N ASN A 144 15.01 -35.60 -17.23
CA ASN A 144 16.37 -35.33 -16.75
C ASN A 144 17.42 -36.25 -17.40
N VAL A 145 17.00 -37.16 -18.28
CA VAL A 145 17.85 -38.14 -18.98
C VAL A 145 18.03 -37.66 -20.41
N PHE A 146 18.96 -36.71 -20.59
CA PHE A 146 19.33 -36.19 -21.89
C PHE A 146 20.68 -36.74 -22.30
N ASN A 147 20.85 -36.92 -23.61
CA ASN A 147 22.13 -37.30 -24.15
C ASN A 147 22.86 -36.06 -24.64
N GLY A 148 24.19 -36.05 -24.49
CA GLY A 148 25.05 -35.03 -25.07
C GLY A 148 24.86 -34.95 -26.59
N THR A 149 25.09 -33.76 -27.14
CA THR A 149 25.09 -33.49 -28.59
C THR A 149 26.49 -33.20 -29.12
N PHE A 150 27.49 -33.22 -28.24
CA PHE A 150 28.86 -32.90 -28.60
C PHE A 150 29.48 -34.01 -29.46
N ASN A 151 30.01 -33.61 -30.61
CA ASN A 151 30.78 -34.47 -31.51
C ASN A 151 32.13 -33.81 -31.78
N THR A 152 33.22 -34.53 -31.48
CA THR A 152 34.61 -34.08 -31.68
C THR A 152 34.94 -33.79 -33.14
N ALA A 153 34.19 -34.33 -34.11
CA ALA A 153 34.39 -34.12 -35.54
C ALA A 153 33.82 -32.79 -36.09
N THR A 154 32.92 -32.11 -35.37
CA THR A 154 32.23 -30.89 -35.82
C THR A 154 32.21 -29.79 -34.76
N PHE A 155 33.39 -29.54 -34.17
CA PHE A 155 33.66 -28.74 -32.96
C PHE A 155 33.11 -27.28 -32.92
N LEU A 156 32.40 -26.79 -33.95
CA LEU A 156 32.01 -25.38 -34.05
C LEU A 156 30.54 -25.08 -34.37
N PHE A 157 29.67 -26.07 -34.64
CA PHE A 157 28.31 -25.76 -35.12
C PHE A 157 27.17 -26.68 -34.66
N ASN A 158 27.41 -27.67 -33.80
CA ASN A 158 26.32 -28.54 -33.36
C ASN A 158 25.61 -27.93 -32.15
N GLY A 159 24.30 -27.70 -32.31
CA GLY A 159 23.49 -26.86 -31.43
C GLY A 159 23.52 -27.22 -29.95
N ASN A 160 23.15 -26.22 -29.13
CA ASN A 160 22.95 -26.33 -27.71
C ASN A 160 22.21 -27.66 -27.36
N PRO A 161 22.73 -28.50 -26.42
CA PRO A 161 22.11 -29.79 -26.09
C PRO A 161 20.66 -29.66 -25.62
N TYR A 162 20.28 -28.48 -25.12
CA TYR A 162 18.94 -28.14 -24.67
C TYR A 162 18.01 -27.64 -25.78
N ASN A 163 18.46 -27.64 -27.04
CA ASN A 163 17.64 -27.29 -28.22
C ASN A 163 16.92 -28.51 -28.83
N GLN A 164 17.11 -29.71 -28.25
CA GLN A 164 16.52 -30.95 -28.76
C GLN A 164 15.01 -31.04 -28.43
N PRO A 165 14.17 -31.67 -29.27
CA PRO A 165 12.73 -31.82 -29.07
C PRO A 165 12.33 -32.36 -27.69
N SER A 166 13.10 -33.31 -27.14
CA SER A 166 12.87 -33.92 -25.83
C SER A 166 13.62 -33.26 -24.67
N ALA A 167 14.51 -32.30 -24.92
CA ALA A 167 15.35 -31.70 -23.88
C ALA A 167 14.63 -30.58 -23.13
N SER A 168 14.39 -30.78 -21.83
CA SER A 168 13.95 -29.75 -20.89
C SER A 168 15.06 -28.75 -20.65
N ASN A 169 14.68 -27.48 -20.52
CA ASN A 169 15.60 -26.36 -20.27
C ASN A 169 15.14 -25.44 -19.14
N ILE A 170 14.02 -25.79 -18.50
CA ILE A 170 13.51 -25.14 -17.30
C ILE A 170 13.18 -26.23 -16.29
N PHE A 171 13.62 -26.07 -15.04
CA PHE A 171 13.46 -27.05 -13.97
C PHE A 171 12.74 -26.42 -12.79
N VAL A 172 11.80 -27.15 -12.21
CA VAL A 172 11.02 -26.70 -11.06
C VAL A 172 11.71 -27.13 -9.77
N ALA A 173 11.76 -26.24 -8.79
CA ALA A 173 12.43 -26.53 -7.53
C ALA A 173 11.56 -27.33 -6.57
N HIS A 174 12.24 -28.08 -5.70
CA HIS A 174 11.71 -28.65 -4.48
C HIS A 174 12.13 -27.79 -3.28
N GLN A 175 11.23 -27.59 -2.32
CA GLN A 175 11.56 -26.92 -1.06
C GLN A 175 12.28 -27.90 -0.13
N ALA A 176 13.58 -27.72 0.07
CA ALA A 176 14.39 -28.59 0.91
C ALA A 176 14.25 -28.24 2.41
N SER A 177 14.07 -26.96 2.74
CA SER A 177 13.74 -26.48 4.09
C SER A 177 13.00 -25.15 4.02
N THR A 178 12.69 -24.55 5.18
CA THR A 178 12.00 -23.25 5.24
C THR A 178 12.76 -22.13 4.54
N SER A 179 14.10 -22.19 4.45
CA SER A 179 14.94 -21.17 3.82
C SER A 179 15.77 -21.70 2.65
N GLN A 180 15.45 -22.89 2.13
CA GLN A 180 16.24 -23.55 1.09
C GLN A 180 15.38 -24.10 -0.04
N VAL A 181 15.85 -23.86 -1.25
CA VAL A 181 15.26 -24.29 -2.51
C VAL A 181 16.27 -25.15 -3.26
N THR A 182 15.86 -26.33 -3.75
CA THR A 182 16.74 -27.26 -4.46
C THR A 182 16.11 -27.70 -5.78
N TRP A 183 16.83 -27.54 -6.88
CA TRP A 183 16.51 -28.15 -8.17
C TRP A 183 17.22 -29.49 -8.25
N LEU A 184 16.44 -30.57 -8.27
CA LEU A 184 16.93 -31.94 -8.17
C LEU A 184 17.30 -32.52 -9.54
N GLY A 185 18.47 -33.15 -9.64
CA GLY A 185 18.90 -33.92 -10.80
C GLY A 185 18.96 -33.12 -12.10
N VAL A 186 19.31 -31.84 -12.05
CA VAL A 186 19.44 -30.95 -13.21
C VAL A 186 20.57 -31.48 -14.10
N PRO A 187 20.31 -31.85 -15.37
CA PRO A 187 21.34 -32.29 -16.29
C PRO A 187 22.14 -31.07 -16.77
N ILE A 188 23.38 -30.91 -16.33
CA ILE A 188 24.25 -29.79 -16.70
C ILE A 188 25.39 -30.31 -17.57
N ASP A 189 25.34 -29.99 -18.86
CA ASP A 189 26.42 -30.32 -19.78
C ASP A 189 27.56 -29.31 -19.68
N ALA A 190 28.80 -29.80 -19.56
CA ALA A 190 29.96 -28.93 -19.50
C ALA A 190 30.11 -28.12 -20.82
N PRO A 191 30.35 -26.81 -20.76
CA PRO A 191 30.47 -25.97 -21.96
C PRO A 191 31.77 -26.15 -22.74
N GLY A 192 32.80 -26.78 -22.16
CA GLY A 192 34.11 -26.91 -22.79
C GLY A 192 34.90 -25.60 -22.79
N THR A 193 35.89 -25.51 -23.68
CA THR A 193 36.80 -24.36 -23.80
C THR A 193 36.28 -23.24 -24.70
N ALA A 194 35.21 -23.49 -25.47
CA ALA A 194 34.68 -22.57 -26.48
C ALA A 194 33.27 -22.04 -26.16
N GLY A 195 32.65 -22.49 -25.07
CA GLY A 195 31.28 -22.14 -24.71
C GLY A 195 31.15 -21.59 -23.28
N THR A 196 29.95 -21.14 -22.96
CA THR A 196 29.52 -20.74 -21.61
C THR A 196 28.15 -21.35 -21.35
N ARG A 197 27.93 -21.86 -20.13
CA ARG A 197 26.58 -22.22 -19.65
C ARG A 197 26.07 -21.16 -18.70
N VAL A 198 24.82 -20.74 -18.88
CA VAL A 198 24.14 -19.83 -17.96
C VAL A 198 23.10 -20.61 -17.18
N LEU A 199 23.16 -20.54 -15.85
CA LEU A 199 22.13 -21.09 -14.97
C LEU A 199 21.45 -19.93 -14.26
N ARG A 200 20.18 -19.70 -14.54
CA ARG A 200 19.37 -18.65 -13.91
C ARG A 200 18.37 -19.27 -12.96
N MET A 201 18.49 -18.97 -11.68
CA MET A 201 17.47 -19.28 -10.69
C MET A 201 16.56 -18.06 -10.51
N THR A 202 15.26 -18.26 -10.72
CA THR A 202 14.23 -17.21 -10.75
C THR A 202 12.95 -17.69 -10.06
N ASN A 203 11.96 -16.80 -9.95
CA ASN A 203 10.68 -17.03 -9.25
C ASN A 203 10.82 -17.41 -7.76
N VAL A 204 12.00 -17.20 -7.17
CA VAL A 204 12.19 -17.40 -5.73
C VAL A 204 11.52 -16.25 -5.00
N ARG A 205 10.56 -16.57 -4.11
CA ARG A 205 9.94 -15.60 -3.22
C ARG A 205 10.37 -15.82 -1.79
N ALA A 206 10.54 -14.73 -1.06
CA ALA A 206 10.91 -14.76 0.35
C ALA A 206 10.13 -13.77 1.20
N ASN A 207 10.09 -14.04 2.50
CA ASN A 207 9.45 -13.19 3.50
C ASN A 207 10.34 -11.99 3.86
N ALA A 208 10.09 -10.85 3.23
CA ALA A 208 10.78 -9.59 3.54
C ALA A 208 10.25 -8.93 4.82
N CYS A 209 9.00 -9.23 5.21
CA CYS A 209 8.41 -8.68 6.42
C CYS A 209 9.17 -9.02 7.69
N LEU A 210 9.61 -10.29 7.82
CA LEU A 210 10.41 -10.74 8.96
C LEU A 210 11.81 -10.12 9.02
N VAL A 211 12.35 -9.69 7.88
CA VAL A 211 13.66 -9.01 7.81
C VAL A 211 13.54 -7.56 8.27
N GLY A 212 12.46 -6.87 7.88
CA GLY A 212 12.18 -5.50 8.29
C GLY A 212 13.08 -4.44 7.66
N VAL A 213 12.79 -3.17 7.94
CA VAL A 213 13.60 -2.02 7.50
C VAL A 213 14.76 -1.78 8.48
N SER A 214 15.90 -1.35 7.95
CA SER A 214 17.04 -0.98 8.77
C SER A 214 16.79 0.34 9.50
N SER A 215 17.29 0.45 10.73
CA SER A 215 17.37 1.70 11.49
C SER A 215 18.72 2.43 11.33
N SER A 216 19.62 1.89 10.50
CA SER A 216 20.97 2.41 10.23
C SER A 216 21.13 2.81 8.77
N LEU A 217 22.27 3.41 8.42
CA LEU A 217 22.62 3.77 7.03
C LEU A 217 22.86 2.55 6.12
N VAL A 218 22.94 1.34 6.67
CA VAL A 218 23.09 0.10 5.89
C VAL A 218 21.70 -0.50 5.65
N PRO A 219 21.23 -0.63 4.41
CA PRO A 219 19.92 -1.23 4.12
C PRO A 219 19.85 -2.69 4.56
N SER A 220 18.68 -3.11 5.05
CA SER A 220 18.39 -4.52 5.27
C SER A 220 18.39 -5.25 3.93
N ALA A 221 18.99 -6.45 3.89
CA ALA A 221 19.17 -7.21 2.66
C ALA A 221 18.76 -8.68 2.83
N ILE A 222 18.05 -9.20 1.83
CA ILE A 222 17.89 -10.65 1.67
C ILE A 222 19.05 -11.12 0.82
N THR A 223 19.72 -12.13 1.31
CA THR A 223 20.93 -12.68 0.71
C THR A 223 20.77 -14.17 0.48
N ALA A 224 21.47 -14.68 -0.52
CA ALA A 224 21.48 -16.08 -0.87
C ALA A 224 22.89 -16.58 -1.14
N PHE A 225 23.14 -17.86 -0.86
CA PHE A 225 24.34 -18.55 -1.31
C PHE A 225 23.95 -19.87 -1.98
N ILE A 226 24.83 -20.36 -2.85
CA ILE A 226 24.56 -21.46 -3.76
C ILE A 226 25.51 -22.63 -3.47
N SER A 227 24.99 -23.85 -3.55
CA SER A 227 25.77 -25.08 -3.59
C SER A 227 25.28 -25.97 -4.73
N ILE A 228 26.22 -26.69 -5.36
CA ILE A 228 25.94 -27.64 -6.43
C ILE A 228 26.60 -28.94 -6.05
N ASN A 229 25.82 -30.01 -5.94
CA ASN A 229 26.30 -31.36 -5.62
C ASN A 229 25.97 -32.30 -6.77
N GLY A 230 26.90 -33.15 -7.18
CA GLY A 230 26.64 -34.08 -8.28
C GLY A 230 27.84 -34.98 -8.60
N SER A 231 27.74 -35.68 -9.73
CA SER A 231 28.70 -36.72 -10.14
C SER A 231 30.06 -36.18 -10.61
N ASN A 232 30.15 -34.89 -10.96
CA ASN A 232 31.38 -34.20 -11.36
C ASN A 232 31.69 -33.03 -10.43
N ASN A 233 32.95 -32.60 -10.40
CA ASN A 233 33.37 -31.44 -9.60
C ASN A 233 32.95 -30.11 -10.29
N VAL A 234 32.08 -29.35 -9.63
CA VAL A 234 31.70 -27.98 -10.00
C VAL A 234 32.30 -27.03 -8.97
N VAL A 235 33.23 -26.18 -9.42
CA VAL A 235 33.85 -25.15 -8.59
C VAL A 235 33.07 -23.86 -8.76
N ILE A 236 32.55 -23.30 -7.66
CA ILE A 236 31.84 -22.02 -7.68
C ILE A 236 32.76 -20.94 -7.11
N SER A 237 33.32 -20.12 -8.00
CA SER A 237 34.01 -18.89 -7.65
C SER A 237 32.98 -17.79 -7.30
N GLY A 238 33.19 -17.09 -6.19
CA GLY A 238 32.21 -16.12 -5.70
C GLY A 238 31.01 -16.73 -4.97
N ALA A 239 31.11 -17.99 -4.49
CA ALA A 239 30.09 -18.70 -3.71
C ALA A 239 29.74 -18.06 -2.35
N GLY A 240 30.33 -16.91 -2.03
CA GLY A 240 29.93 -16.10 -0.88
C GLY A 240 28.48 -15.61 -0.98
N GLN A 241 28.00 -15.08 0.13
CA GLN A 241 26.66 -14.54 0.27
C GLN A 241 26.43 -13.39 -0.74
N GLN A 242 25.48 -13.57 -1.67
CA GLN A 242 25.07 -12.57 -2.65
C GLN A 242 23.78 -11.90 -2.19
N THR A 243 23.65 -10.59 -2.36
CA THR A 243 22.37 -9.89 -2.10
C THR A 243 21.42 -10.11 -3.27
N VAL A 244 20.24 -10.65 -3.00
CA VAL A 244 19.17 -10.87 -3.99
C VAL A 244 18.02 -9.88 -3.86
N ALA A 245 17.92 -9.18 -2.71
CA ALA A 245 17.01 -8.05 -2.56
C ALA A 245 17.46 -7.08 -1.46
N PHE A 246 17.12 -5.80 -1.62
CA PHE A 246 17.16 -4.80 -0.56
C PHE A 246 15.74 -4.49 -0.06
N VAL A 247 15.57 -4.42 1.26
CA VAL A 247 14.26 -4.21 1.89
C VAL A 247 14.09 -2.72 2.23
N GLN A 248 13.00 -2.12 1.74
CA GLN A 248 12.61 -0.74 2.04
C GLN A 248 11.12 -0.66 2.35
N GLN A 249 10.68 0.40 3.03
CA GLN A 249 9.25 0.63 3.25
C GLN A 249 8.54 0.81 1.91
N GLY A 250 7.47 0.06 1.68
CA GLY A 250 6.74 0.06 0.41
C GLY A 250 5.55 1.00 0.37
N LEU A 251 4.91 1.26 1.51
CA LEU A 251 3.72 2.12 1.59
C LEU A 251 3.93 3.27 2.58
N LEU A 252 3.73 4.49 2.09
CA LEU A 252 3.66 5.70 2.88
C LEU A 252 2.21 6.19 2.92
N VAL A 253 1.73 6.54 4.11
CA VAL A 253 0.33 6.90 4.36
C VAL A 253 0.26 8.24 5.06
N SER A 254 -0.65 9.10 4.61
CA SER A 254 -1.06 10.28 5.35
C SER A 254 -2.56 10.50 5.17
N ALA A 255 -3.22 11.04 6.19
CA ALA A 255 -4.63 11.38 6.14
C ALA A 255 -4.80 12.82 6.60
N GLN A 256 -5.82 13.48 6.08
CA GLN A 256 -6.23 14.79 6.56
C GLN A 256 -7.26 14.63 7.66
N ASN A 257 -7.14 15.41 8.73
CA ASN A 257 -8.13 15.42 9.79
C ASN A 257 -9.07 16.61 9.59
N THR A 258 -10.30 16.34 9.15
CA THR A 258 -11.30 17.39 8.89
C THR A 258 -12.27 17.51 10.07
N ALA A 259 -12.53 18.75 10.51
CA ALA A 259 -13.53 19.06 11.52
C ALA A 259 -14.92 19.19 10.88
N LEU A 260 -15.88 18.43 11.40
CA LEU A 260 -17.28 18.43 11.00
C LEU A 260 -18.15 18.75 12.23
N GLN A 261 -19.34 19.31 12.03
CA GLN A 261 -20.21 19.76 13.11
C GLN A 261 -21.49 18.92 13.15
N GLN A 262 -21.85 18.41 14.33
CA GLN A 262 -23.02 17.53 14.49
C GLN A 262 -24.33 18.18 14.00
N CYS A 263 -24.49 19.48 14.20
CA CYS A 263 -25.70 20.24 13.87
C CYS A 263 -25.78 20.71 12.41
N VAL A 264 -24.73 20.49 11.61
CA VAL A 264 -24.71 20.91 10.19
C VAL A 264 -24.69 19.67 9.33
N SER A 265 -25.79 19.39 8.64
CA SER A 265 -25.85 18.26 7.70
C SER A 265 -24.77 18.38 6.63
N VAL A 266 -24.07 17.29 6.36
CA VAL A 266 -23.04 17.21 5.32
C VAL A 266 -23.52 16.24 4.26
N ASN A 267 -23.51 16.65 2.99
CA ASN A 267 -24.00 15.84 1.86
C ASN A 267 -25.37 15.20 2.15
N ALA A 268 -26.31 15.98 2.71
CA ALA A 268 -27.56 15.49 3.28
C ALA A 268 -28.44 14.69 2.29
N THR A 269 -28.44 15.09 1.02
CA THR A 269 -29.13 14.38 -0.06
C THR A 269 -28.49 13.02 -0.32
N THR A 270 -27.16 12.95 -0.37
CA THR A 270 -26.43 11.68 -0.51
C THR A 270 -26.68 10.73 0.67
N ALA A 271 -26.81 11.28 1.88
CA ALA A 271 -27.11 10.52 3.09
C ALA A 271 -28.49 9.83 3.05
N THR A 272 -29.44 10.35 2.28
CA THR A 272 -30.84 9.87 2.26
C THR A 272 -31.26 9.21 0.96
N SER A 273 -30.67 9.58 -0.18
CA SER A 273 -31.11 9.13 -1.51
C SER A 273 -29.96 8.84 -2.50
N LEU A 274 -28.72 8.68 -2.03
CA LEU A 274 -27.54 8.36 -2.86
C LEU A 274 -27.35 9.32 -4.05
N LEU A 275 -27.79 10.56 -3.91
CA LEU A 275 -27.55 11.62 -4.91
C LEU A 275 -26.10 12.13 -4.85
N PRO A 276 -25.61 12.81 -5.89
CA PRO A 276 -24.23 13.25 -5.92
C PRO A 276 -23.84 14.16 -4.74
N GLY A 277 -22.59 14.06 -4.28
CA GLY A 277 -22.10 14.82 -3.12
C GLY A 277 -20.63 15.20 -3.23
N GLN A 278 -20.12 15.96 -2.26
CA GLN A 278 -18.76 16.52 -2.27
C GLN A 278 -17.83 15.72 -1.35
N PRO A 279 -16.57 15.48 -1.74
CA PRO A 279 -15.58 14.95 -0.81
C PRO A 279 -15.21 16.02 0.24
N VAL A 280 -15.02 15.60 1.50
CA VAL A 280 -14.71 16.52 2.62
C VAL A 280 -13.32 16.31 3.21
N THR A 281 -12.70 15.16 2.97
CA THR A 281 -11.35 14.82 3.45
C THR A 281 -10.68 13.85 2.48
N ALA A 282 -9.39 13.56 2.65
CA ALA A 282 -8.65 12.64 1.78
C ALA A 282 -7.66 11.75 2.56
N VAL A 283 -7.44 10.56 2.02
CA VAL A 283 -6.33 9.67 2.41
C VAL A 283 -5.34 9.62 1.26
N LYS A 284 -4.09 10.00 1.51
CA LYS A 284 -2.99 9.89 0.55
C LYS A 284 -2.19 8.63 0.83
N VAL A 285 -2.10 7.77 -0.19
CA VAL A 285 -1.20 6.63 -0.23
C VAL A 285 -0.11 6.93 -1.25
N THR A 286 1.13 6.63 -0.90
CA THR A 286 2.31 6.92 -1.73
C THR A 286 3.22 5.71 -1.72
N GLU A 287 3.73 5.36 -2.89
CA GLU A 287 4.81 4.39 -3.02
C GLU A 287 5.98 4.80 -2.14
N GLY A 288 6.60 3.88 -1.41
CA GLY A 288 7.82 4.19 -0.65
C GLY A 288 9.06 4.33 -1.54
N PHE A 289 9.05 3.64 -2.68
CA PHE A 289 10.01 3.70 -3.76
C PHE A 289 9.30 3.34 -5.08
N ALA A 290 9.86 3.74 -6.22
CA ALA A 290 9.29 3.43 -7.54
C ALA A 290 9.12 1.91 -7.74
N ALA A 291 7.99 1.49 -8.32
CA ALA A 291 7.60 0.07 -8.51
C ALA A 291 7.24 -0.68 -7.20
N SER A 292 6.85 0.03 -6.14
CA SER A 292 6.24 -0.60 -4.96
C SER A 292 4.74 -0.89 -5.17
N PHE A 293 4.08 -0.15 -6.06
CA PHE A 293 2.76 -0.44 -6.60
C PHE A 293 2.94 -1.21 -7.91
N LYS A 294 2.48 -2.46 -7.92
CA LYS A 294 2.67 -3.37 -9.05
C LYS A 294 1.31 -3.84 -9.55
N ARG A 295 1.15 -3.83 -10.87
CA ARG A 295 0.04 -4.52 -11.54
C ARG A 295 0.19 -6.04 -11.40
N ARG A 296 -0.88 -6.79 -11.66
CA ARG A 296 -0.86 -8.25 -11.57
C ARG A 296 0.06 -8.86 -12.62
N ILE A 297 -0.09 -8.51 -13.90
CA ILE A 297 0.78 -8.91 -15.01
C ILE A 297 1.26 -7.69 -15.81
N ALA A 298 2.41 -7.79 -16.47
CA ALA A 298 3.04 -6.68 -17.19
C ALA A 298 2.33 -6.26 -18.48
N ALA A 299 1.46 -7.10 -19.04
CA ALA A 299 0.79 -6.83 -20.30
C ALA A 299 -0.46 -5.96 -20.13
N ALA A 300 -0.57 -4.91 -20.93
CA ALA A 300 -1.59 -3.86 -20.80
C ALA A 300 -2.92 -4.16 -21.53
N ASN A 301 -3.19 -5.40 -21.95
CA ASN A 301 -4.35 -5.69 -22.79
C ASN A 301 -5.64 -5.73 -21.94
N ALA A 302 -6.19 -4.53 -21.68
CA ALA A 302 -7.46 -4.21 -21.03
C ALA A 302 -7.49 -4.28 -19.49
N VAL A 303 -8.35 -3.42 -18.91
CA VAL A 303 -8.74 -3.32 -17.49
C VAL A 303 -9.28 -4.65 -16.92
N SER A 304 -9.49 -5.65 -17.78
CA SER A 304 -9.92 -7.03 -17.47
C SER A 304 -8.92 -7.79 -16.57
N ASP A 305 -7.68 -7.32 -16.39
CA ASP A 305 -6.73 -7.91 -15.43
C ASP A 305 -7.13 -7.65 -13.95
N VAL A 306 -8.04 -6.69 -13.71
CA VAL A 306 -8.57 -6.37 -12.37
C VAL A 306 -9.81 -7.22 -12.11
N PHE A 307 -9.62 -8.36 -11.45
CA PHE A 307 -10.66 -9.23 -10.85
C PHE A 307 -12.05 -9.20 -11.52
N ASP A 308 -12.12 -9.21 -12.85
CA ASP A 308 -13.32 -9.63 -13.54
C ASP A 308 -13.32 -11.16 -13.42
N GLY A 309 -14.46 -11.79 -13.21
CA GLY A 309 -14.56 -13.25 -13.08
C GLY A 309 -14.10 -14.01 -14.34
N ASN A 310 -13.59 -13.35 -15.37
CA ASN A 310 -13.06 -13.91 -16.60
C ASN A 310 -11.53 -13.88 -16.55
N ASN A 311 -10.97 -14.95 -15.98
CA ASN A 311 -9.57 -15.36 -16.19
C ASN A 311 -9.25 -15.46 -17.70
N VAL A 312 -8.96 -14.35 -18.37
CA VAL A 312 -8.28 -14.36 -19.66
C VAL A 312 -6.81 -14.17 -19.34
N PRO A 313 -5.97 -15.23 -19.38
CA PRO A 313 -4.55 -15.06 -19.17
C PRO A 313 -4.05 -14.08 -20.22
N GLY A 314 -3.59 -12.89 -19.80
CA GLY A 314 -2.80 -12.02 -20.65
C GLY A 314 -1.57 -12.77 -21.19
N PRO A 315 -0.84 -12.20 -22.16
CA PRO A 315 0.33 -12.87 -22.72
C PRO A 315 1.32 -13.24 -21.61
N LEU A 316 1.82 -14.47 -21.67
CA LEU A 316 2.70 -15.05 -20.65
C LEU A 316 3.99 -14.23 -20.54
N GLN A 317 4.36 -13.82 -19.32
CA GLN A 317 5.64 -13.17 -19.02
C GLN A 317 6.78 -14.18 -19.10
N ASN A 318 7.24 -14.50 -20.30
CA ASN A 318 7.98 -15.74 -20.56
C ASN A 318 9.42 -15.56 -21.05
N VAL A 319 9.99 -14.35 -20.99
CA VAL A 319 11.39 -14.11 -21.36
C VAL A 319 12.23 -14.03 -20.08
N PRO A 320 13.15 -14.99 -19.86
CA PRO A 320 14.05 -14.97 -18.70
C PRO A 320 14.89 -13.69 -18.62
N GLY A 321 15.16 -13.22 -17.39
CA GLY A 321 15.98 -12.03 -17.14
C GLY A 321 15.31 -10.68 -17.40
N VAL A 322 14.08 -10.66 -17.93
CA VAL A 322 13.29 -9.43 -18.07
C VAL A 322 12.68 -9.04 -16.72
N ASN A 323 12.87 -7.79 -16.31
CA ASN A 323 12.13 -7.24 -15.18
C ASN A 323 10.76 -6.73 -15.64
N TYR A 324 9.72 -7.48 -15.28
CA TYR A 324 8.33 -7.19 -15.65
C TYR A 324 7.66 -6.13 -14.75
N ASN A 325 8.25 -5.80 -13.58
CA ASN A 325 7.68 -4.88 -12.58
C ASN A 325 6.21 -5.16 -12.24
N SER A 326 5.84 -6.44 -12.18
CA SER A 326 4.52 -6.94 -11.84
C SER A 326 4.56 -7.83 -10.61
N GLU A 327 3.40 -8.11 -10.02
CA GLU A 327 3.31 -9.13 -8.96
C GLU A 327 3.55 -10.54 -9.50
N THR A 328 3.21 -10.81 -10.77
CA THR A 328 3.51 -12.06 -11.45
C THR A 328 4.99 -12.16 -11.79
N ALA A 329 5.57 -13.36 -11.63
CA ALA A 329 6.96 -13.66 -11.96
C ALA A 329 7.08 -14.23 -13.39
N LEU A 330 8.16 -14.95 -13.70
CA LEU A 330 8.33 -15.63 -14.99
C LEU A 330 7.30 -16.75 -15.17
N GLN A 331 6.62 -16.76 -16.31
CA GLN A 331 5.58 -17.72 -16.70
C GLN A 331 6.00 -18.49 -17.95
N PRO A 332 6.84 -19.53 -17.83
CA PRO A 332 7.12 -20.41 -18.97
C PRO A 332 5.86 -21.22 -19.38
N PRO A 333 5.83 -21.78 -20.60
CA PRO A 333 4.79 -22.71 -21.03
C PRO A 333 4.63 -23.88 -20.06
N ALA A 334 3.39 -24.32 -19.84
CA ALA A 334 3.12 -25.50 -19.01
C ALA A 334 3.75 -26.77 -19.63
N PRO A 335 4.17 -27.76 -18.81
CA PRO A 335 4.75 -29.01 -19.30
C PRO A 335 3.77 -29.72 -20.25
N GLY A 336 4.14 -29.97 -21.50
CA GLY A 336 3.30 -30.76 -22.43
C GLY A 336 2.08 -30.05 -23.03
N GLY A 337 2.04 -28.71 -23.08
CA GLY A 337 1.10 -27.96 -23.94
C GLY A 337 -0.40 -28.05 -23.60
N ALA A 338 -0.80 -28.78 -22.54
CA ALA A 338 -2.20 -29.01 -22.21
C ALA A 338 -2.47 -29.14 -20.69
N PHE A 339 -1.88 -28.27 -19.86
CA PHE A 339 -2.39 -28.02 -18.51
C PHE A 339 -2.96 -26.61 -18.43
N ALA A 340 -4.24 -26.48 -18.75
CA ALA A 340 -5.02 -25.33 -18.34
C ALA A 340 -5.14 -25.36 -16.81
N GLY A 341 -4.28 -24.63 -16.09
CA GLY A 341 -4.44 -24.42 -14.64
C GLY A 341 -3.16 -24.23 -13.81
N THR A 342 -1.99 -24.71 -14.24
CA THR A 342 -0.72 -24.47 -13.51
C THR A 342 0.08 -23.39 -14.21
N ILE A 343 -0.03 -22.16 -13.72
CA ILE A 343 0.73 -21.02 -14.26
C ILE A 343 1.81 -20.67 -13.24
N PHE A 344 3.03 -21.20 -13.45
CA PHE A 344 4.20 -20.87 -12.63
C PHE A 344 4.33 -19.36 -12.49
N GLY A 345 4.65 -18.87 -11.30
CA GLY A 345 4.88 -17.45 -11.07
C GLY A 345 3.63 -16.55 -11.09
N LEU A 346 2.44 -17.06 -11.46
CA LEU A 346 1.20 -16.26 -11.53
C LEU A 346 0.77 -15.74 -10.16
N ALA A 347 0.58 -14.43 -10.09
CA ALA A 347 -0.06 -13.77 -8.96
C ALA A 347 -1.59 -13.90 -9.04
N ASN A 348 -2.21 -13.97 -7.87
CA ASN A 348 -3.66 -13.92 -7.68
C ASN A 348 -4.23 -12.53 -7.98
N ALA A 349 -3.46 -11.47 -7.77
CA ALA A 349 -3.88 -10.08 -7.91
C ALA A 349 -2.66 -9.16 -8.13
N GLY A 350 -2.91 -7.91 -8.52
CA GLY A 350 -1.95 -6.83 -8.37
C GLY A 350 -1.72 -6.48 -6.90
N THR A 351 -0.88 -5.49 -6.64
CA THR A 351 -0.77 -4.88 -5.32
C THR A 351 -2.13 -4.32 -4.92
N ARG A 352 -2.62 -4.69 -3.74
CA ARG A 352 -3.84 -4.11 -3.18
C ARG A 352 -3.54 -3.23 -2.00
N ILE A 353 -4.39 -2.23 -1.79
CA ILE A 353 -4.34 -1.29 -0.68
C ILE A 353 -5.66 -1.39 0.08
N LEU A 354 -5.59 -1.86 1.32
CA LEU A 354 -6.71 -1.93 2.25
C LEU A 354 -6.75 -0.65 3.09
N LEU A 355 -7.88 0.04 3.05
CA LEU A 355 -8.26 1.09 4.00
C LEU A 355 -9.24 0.51 5.02
N VAL A 356 -8.99 0.73 6.31
CA VAL A 356 -9.92 0.39 7.39
C VAL A 356 -10.27 1.66 8.15
N PHE A 357 -11.49 2.13 7.97
CA PHE A 357 -12.06 3.23 8.74
C PHE A 357 -12.63 2.68 10.04
N ASN A 358 -12.22 3.24 11.18
CA ASN A 358 -12.70 2.89 12.50
C ASN A 358 -13.42 4.09 13.11
N ASN A 359 -14.32 3.81 14.06
CA ASN A 359 -15.17 4.81 14.69
C ASN A 359 -15.98 5.60 13.65
N VAL A 360 -16.51 4.93 12.62
CA VAL A 360 -17.54 5.49 11.74
C VAL A 360 -18.82 5.62 12.56
N ASN A 361 -19.04 6.82 13.09
CA ASN A 361 -20.12 7.11 14.03
C ASN A 361 -21.52 6.76 13.47
N ASN A 362 -22.44 6.43 14.37
CA ASN A 362 -23.83 6.17 14.00
C ASN A 362 -24.44 7.39 13.27
N GLY A 363 -25.17 7.15 12.18
CA GLY A 363 -25.74 8.20 11.32
C GLY A 363 -24.78 8.73 10.24
N VAL A 364 -23.55 8.22 10.15
CA VAL A 364 -22.56 8.62 9.14
C VAL A 364 -22.46 7.58 8.03
N SER A 365 -22.52 8.03 6.78
CA SER A 365 -22.18 7.24 5.59
C SER A 365 -20.85 7.69 5.00
N VAL A 366 -20.03 6.74 4.58
CA VAL A 366 -18.70 6.99 4.01
C VAL A 366 -18.69 6.49 2.56
N PHE A 367 -18.11 7.27 1.67
CA PHE A 367 -18.01 6.98 0.26
C PHE A 367 -16.60 7.21 -0.24
N VAL A 368 -16.16 6.35 -1.14
CA VAL A 368 -14.83 6.40 -1.78
C VAL A 368 -14.99 6.25 -3.30
N PRO A 369 -14.04 6.73 -4.10
CA PRO A 369 -14.14 6.63 -5.55
C PRO A 369 -13.92 5.22 -6.06
N GLN A 370 -14.60 4.87 -7.15
CA GLN A 370 -14.39 3.60 -7.85
C GLN A 370 -12.99 3.52 -8.45
N PHE A 371 -12.47 4.63 -8.96
CA PHE A 371 -11.13 4.71 -9.54
C PHE A 371 -10.37 5.90 -8.95
N VAL A 372 -9.05 5.76 -8.78
CA VAL A 372 -8.19 6.85 -8.32
C VAL A 372 -6.96 6.93 -9.22
N ALA A 373 -6.70 8.11 -9.78
CA ALA A 373 -5.50 8.36 -10.56
C ALA A 373 -4.22 8.27 -9.70
N LEU A 374 -3.17 7.69 -10.27
CA LEU A 374 -1.81 7.82 -9.74
C LEU A 374 -1.12 9.06 -10.35
N THR A 375 -0.36 9.75 -9.51
CA THR A 375 0.37 10.97 -9.85
C THR A 375 1.79 10.89 -9.29
N GLN A 376 2.76 11.59 -9.88
CA GLN A 376 4.12 11.59 -9.33
C GLN A 376 4.16 12.21 -7.92
N ALA A 377 4.70 11.47 -6.95
CA ALA A 377 4.58 11.74 -5.52
C ALA A 377 5.13 13.12 -5.08
N ALA A 378 6.19 13.60 -5.74
CA ALA A 378 6.93 14.82 -5.40
C ALA A 378 6.50 16.07 -6.20
N SER A 379 5.51 15.98 -7.10
CA SER A 379 5.20 17.06 -8.05
C SER A 379 3.73 17.51 -8.01
N THR A 380 3.46 18.71 -8.53
CA THR A 380 2.13 19.17 -8.99
C THR A 380 1.90 18.84 -10.47
N ALA A 381 2.75 18.01 -11.08
CA ALA A 381 2.86 17.84 -12.52
C ALA A 381 1.87 16.81 -13.10
N SER A 382 1.90 16.72 -14.43
CA SER A 382 1.13 15.81 -15.28
C SER A 382 1.08 14.37 -14.75
N PRO A 383 0.01 13.61 -15.06
CA PRO A 383 -0.10 12.19 -14.74
C PRO A 383 1.18 11.41 -15.10
N ALA A 384 1.54 10.43 -14.28
CA ALA A 384 2.59 9.49 -14.64
C ALA A 384 2.22 8.81 -15.96
N ASN A 385 3.18 8.59 -16.85
CA ASN A 385 2.96 7.88 -18.11
C ASN A 385 3.55 6.48 -17.99
N PRO A 386 2.78 5.51 -17.45
CA PRO A 386 3.28 4.18 -17.15
C PRO A 386 3.73 3.47 -18.42
N VAL A 387 4.75 2.63 -18.29
CA VAL A 387 5.18 1.71 -19.36
C VAL A 387 4.83 0.28 -18.96
N PRO A 388 4.10 -0.48 -19.79
CA PRO A 388 3.47 -0.07 -21.06
C PRO A 388 2.36 0.96 -20.87
N GLY A 389 2.17 1.82 -21.87
CA GLY A 389 1.11 2.83 -21.88
C GLY A 389 -0.27 2.20 -21.72
N ASN A 390 -1.16 2.88 -20.99
CA ASN A 390 -2.50 2.38 -20.76
C ASN A 390 -3.33 2.39 -22.06
N THR A 391 -3.72 1.21 -22.56
CA THR A 391 -4.65 1.05 -23.70
C THR A 391 -6.08 0.75 -23.23
N GLY A 392 -6.27 0.41 -21.96
CA GLY A 392 -7.55 0.07 -21.33
C GLY A 392 -8.14 1.26 -20.57
N ASN A 393 -9.25 1.79 -21.08
CA ASN A 393 -9.96 2.87 -20.41
C ASN A 393 -10.78 2.34 -19.22
N PRO A 394 -10.66 2.87 -17.99
CA PRO A 394 -11.43 2.42 -16.81
C PRO A 394 -12.96 2.54 -16.96
N THR A 395 -13.48 3.29 -17.94
CA THR A 395 -14.95 3.48 -18.13
C THR A 395 -15.41 3.59 -19.59
N GLY A 396 -14.57 3.26 -20.58
CA GLY A 396 -14.95 3.32 -21.99
C GLY A 396 -15.15 4.73 -22.60
N GLY A 397 -14.84 5.83 -21.89
CA GLY A 397 -14.86 7.21 -22.40
C GLY A 397 -13.49 7.90 -22.34
N VAL A 398 -12.91 8.24 -23.50
CA VAL A 398 -11.62 8.97 -23.75
C VAL A 398 -10.72 9.39 -22.56
N GLY A 399 -9.44 8.98 -22.58
CA GLY A 399 -8.34 9.94 -22.31
C GLY A 399 -7.32 9.68 -21.19
N TRP A 400 -7.56 8.82 -20.19
CA TRP A 400 -6.54 8.60 -19.14
C TRP A 400 -5.49 7.56 -19.53
N GLN A 401 -4.24 8.02 -19.71
CA GLN A 401 -3.11 7.17 -20.08
C GLN A 401 -2.20 6.81 -18.88
N GLY A 402 -2.48 7.36 -17.70
CA GLY A 402 -1.63 7.23 -16.52
C GLY A 402 -1.90 6.00 -15.64
N GLY A 403 -1.14 5.86 -14.56
CA GLY A 403 -1.40 4.86 -13.52
C GLY A 403 -2.73 5.12 -12.80
N PHE A 404 -3.32 4.07 -12.23
CA PHE A 404 -4.57 4.17 -11.47
C PHE A 404 -4.77 2.99 -10.51
N LEU A 405 -5.55 3.27 -9.47
CA LEU A 405 -6.14 2.29 -8.57
C LEU A 405 -7.61 2.07 -8.93
N GLU A 406 -8.07 0.83 -8.82
CA GLU A 406 -9.46 0.43 -8.98
C GLU A 406 -10.00 -0.18 -7.68
N LEU A 407 -11.20 0.22 -7.28
CA LEU A 407 -11.88 -0.32 -6.11
C LEU A 407 -12.44 -1.71 -6.44
N ILE A 408 -11.76 -2.73 -5.96
CA ILE A 408 -12.14 -4.14 -6.15
C ILE A 408 -13.09 -4.66 -5.08
N GLY A 409 -13.36 -3.87 -4.03
CA GLY A 409 -14.38 -4.19 -3.05
C GLY A 409 -14.71 -2.99 -2.17
N GLY A 410 -15.98 -2.60 -2.15
CA GLY A 410 -16.54 -1.63 -1.20
C GLY A 410 -16.77 -2.24 0.18
N SER A 411 -16.62 -3.56 0.33
CA SER A 411 -16.53 -4.25 1.60
C SER A 411 -15.56 -5.42 1.48
N SER A 412 -14.78 -5.64 2.53
CA SER A 412 -13.85 -6.76 2.66
C SER A 412 -13.85 -7.25 4.10
N ASP A 413 -13.24 -8.40 4.35
CA ASP A 413 -12.77 -8.70 5.71
C ASP A 413 -11.67 -7.71 6.13
N LEU A 414 -11.27 -7.74 7.40
CA LEU A 414 -10.20 -6.89 7.93
C LEU A 414 -8.81 -7.24 7.38
N ASN A 415 -8.71 -8.27 6.54
CA ASN A 415 -7.48 -8.67 5.85
C ASN A 415 -7.46 -8.20 4.40
N GLY A 416 -8.52 -7.54 3.91
CA GLY A 416 -8.61 -7.09 2.52
C GLY A 416 -8.90 -8.20 1.52
N ASN A 417 -9.44 -9.33 1.98
CA ASN A 417 -10.01 -10.35 1.09
C ASN A 417 -11.38 -9.87 0.61
N VAL A 418 -11.54 -9.83 -0.71
CA VAL A 418 -12.77 -9.39 -1.39
C VAL A 418 -13.31 -10.53 -2.26
N ASN A 419 -14.64 -10.65 -2.30
CA ASN A 419 -15.32 -11.69 -3.09
C ASN A 419 -16.03 -11.13 -4.34
N LEU A 420 -16.22 -9.81 -4.46
CA LEU A 420 -16.95 -9.16 -5.55
C LEU A 420 -16.41 -7.74 -5.82
N ALA A 421 -16.34 -7.36 -7.10
CA ALA A 421 -16.01 -6.00 -7.54
C ALA A 421 -17.03 -4.96 -7.03
N ALA A 422 -16.57 -3.73 -6.81
CA ALA A 422 -17.42 -2.67 -6.29
C ALA A 422 -18.27 -2.00 -7.38
N THR A 423 -19.58 -1.90 -7.14
CA THR A 423 -20.50 -1.18 -8.04
C THR A 423 -20.70 0.25 -7.55
N PRO A 424 -20.60 1.27 -8.43
CA PRO A 424 -20.88 2.66 -8.05
C PRO A 424 -22.31 2.82 -7.54
N THR A 425 -22.46 3.50 -6.41
CA THR A 425 -23.75 3.81 -5.79
C THR A 425 -24.18 5.25 -6.03
N THR A 426 -23.22 6.15 -6.31
CA THR A 426 -23.46 7.57 -6.58
C THR A 426 -22.28 8.18 -7.35
N THR A 427 -22.24 9.51 -7.45
CA THR A 427 -21.10 10.25 -8.00
C THR A 427 -20.65 11.35 -7.06
N PHE A 428 -19.36 11.66 -7.09
CA PHE A 428 -18.84 12.86 -6.48
C PHE A 428 -19.11 14.07 -7.40
N THR A 429 -19.21 15.26 -6.80
CA THR A 429 -19.36 16.56 -7.47
C THR A 429 -18.31 17.55 -6.96
N GLY A 430 -18.16 18.69 -7.64
CA GLY A 430 -17.48 19.92 -7.17
C GLY A 430 -16.01 19.88 -6.76
N GLY A 431 -15.29 18.77 -6.96
CA GLY A 431 -13.83 18.71 -6.82
C GLY A 431 -13.11 19.07 -8.13
N ALA A 432 -12.94 20.36 -8.43
CA ALA A 432 -12.21 20.81 -9.63
C ALA A 432 -10.73 20.36 -9.62
N SER A 433 -10.20 20.14 -10.84
CA SER A 433 -8.86 19.64 -11.17
C SER A 433 -7.70 20.54 -10.70
N PHE A 434 -6.53 19.93 -10.46
CA PHE A 434 -5.50 20.42 -9.53
C PHE A 434 -4.29 21.16 -10.14
N PHE A 435 -4.26 21.58 -11.40
CA PHE A 435 -3.07 22.29 -11.88
C PHE A 435 -3.02 23.76 -11.37
N GLY A 436 -3.01 23.99 -10.05
CA GLY A 436 -2.75 25.33 -9.48
C GLY A 436 -3.18 25.71 -8.05
N GLY A 437 -3.66 24.83 -7.14
CA GLY A 437 -4.24 25.30 -5.86
C GLY A 437 -4.04 24.45 -4.60
N VAL A 438 -4.27 25.06 -3.42
CA VAL A 438 -4.17 24.52 -2.04
C VAL A 438 -5.19 23.42 -1.69
N SER A 439 -5.82 22.76 -2.67
CA SER A 439 -6.86 21.79 -2.36
C SER A 439 -6.29 20.52 -1.72
N PRO A 440 -7.09 19.83 -0.91
CA PRO A 440 -6.67 18.57 -0.30
C PRO A 440 -6.48 17.42 -1.31
N PHE A 441 -7.01 17.55 -2.53
CA PHE A 441 -7.13 16.48 -3.52
C PHE A 441 -6.13 16.61 -4.69
N LYS A 442 -4.83 16.32 -4.48
CA LYS A 442 -3.85 16.41 -5.59
C LYS A 442 -4.14 15.37 -6.69
N GLY A 443 -4.24 15.81 -7.96
CA GLY A 443 -4.46 14.95 -9.13
C GLY A 443 -5.51 15.50 -10.11
N PRO A 444 -6.03 14.70 -11.06
CA PRO A 444 -7.10 15.15 -11.95
C PRO A 444 -8.36 15.61 -11.19
N GLY A 445 -8.48 15.28 -9.90
CA GLY A 445 -9.62 15.65 -9.06
C GLY A 445 -10.81 14.73 -9.34
N VAL A 446 -12.00 15.17 -8.91
CA VAL A 446 -13.25 14.49 -9.21
C VAL A 446 -13.74 14.96 -10.58
N VAL A 447 -13.03 14.52 -11.62
CA VAL A 447 -13.41 14.75 -13.01
C VAL A 447 -13.60 13.41 -13.68
N ALA A 448 -14.47 13.34 -14.70
CA ALA A 448 -14.66 12.12 -15.45
C ALA A 448 -13.29 11.61 -15.96
N PRO A 449 -12.96 10.31 -15.79
CA PRO A 449 -13.81 9.20 -15.36
C PRO A 449 -13.89 8.91 -13.85
N TYR A 450 -13.25 9.70 -12.98
CA TYR A 450 -13.09 9.46 -11.52
C TYR A 450 -14.25 9.93 -10.65
N ILE A 451 -15.41 10.18 -11.25
CA ILE A 451 -16.57 10.72 -10.53
C ILE A 451 -17.38 9.64 -9.82
N ASN A 452 -17.28 8.39 -10.25
CA ASN A 452 -18.04 7.28 -9.68
C ASN A 452 -17.65 7.05 -8.21
N ALA A 453 -18.64 7.00 -7.33
CA ALA A 453 -18.47 6.84 -5.90
C ALA A 453 -19.22 5.61 -5.40
N VAL A 454 -18.62 4.91 -4.43
CA VAL A 454 -19.16 3.70 -3.81
C VAL A 454 -19.35 3.96 -2.32
N GLN A 455 -20.56 3.72 -1.81
CA GLN A 455 -20.83 3.71 -0.38
C GLN A 455 -20.18 2.49 0.27
N LEU A 456 -19.42 2.72 1.33
CA LEU A 456 -18.90 1.63 2.14
C LEU A 456 -19.95 1.20 3.17
N PRO A 457 -20.38 -0.07 3.20
CA PRO A 457 -21.18 -0.59 4.30
C PRO A 457 -20.33 -0.56 5.58
N ALA A 458 -20.85 0.10 6.60
CA ALA A 458 -20.25 0.12 7.93
C ALA A 458 -20.95 -0.92 8.84
N SER A 459 -20.18 -1.71 9.56
CA SER A 459 -20.67 -2.64 10.58
C SER A 459 -19.86 -2.46 11.85
N GLY A 460 -20.53 -2.27 13.00
CA GLY A 460 -19.85 -2.05 14.27
C GLY A 460 -18.93 -0.81 14.30
N GLY A 461 -19.23 0.22 13.49
CA GLY A 461 -18.39 1.41 13.36
C GLY A 461 -17.13 1.21 12.52
N VAL A 462 -17.02 0.09 11.79
CA VAL A 462 -15.91 -0.19 10.89
C VAL A 462 -16.40 -0.26 9.45
N ALA A 463 -15.67 0.40 8.54
CA ALA A 463 -15.89 0.32 7.10
C ALA A 463 -14.56 0.04 6.39
N THR A 464 -14.57 -0.77 5.33
CA THR A 464 -13.35 -1.17 4.60
C THR A 464 -13.45 -0.86 3.12
N ALA A 465 -12.32 -0.50 2.51
CA ALA A 465 -12.19 -0.34 1.06
C ALA A 465 -10.90 -1.01 0.59
N VAL A 466 -10.97 -1.77 -0.50
CA VAL A 466 -9.79 -2.40 -1.09
C VAL A 466 -9.61 -1.92 -2.52
N TYR A 467 -8.49 -1.25 -2.75
CA TYR A 467 -8.05 -0.83 -4.07
C TYR A 467 -7.03 -1.82 -4.64
N GLU A 468 -7.09 -2.14 -5.92
CA GLU A 468 -6.05 -2.85 -6.66
C GLU A 468 -5.35 -1.91 -7.63
N VAL A 469 -4.04 -2.06 -7.77
CA VAL A 469 -3.25 -1.32 -8.76
C VAL A 469 -3.54 -1.88 -10.15
N GLY A 470 -4.35 -1.15 -10.93
CA GLY A 470 -4.65 -1.52 -12.31
C GLY A 470 -3.49 -1.19 -13.25
N ASN A 471 -2.83 -0.06 -13.03
CA ASN A 471 -1.57 0.27 -13.72
C ASN A 471 -0.73 1.24 -12.87
N ALA A 472 0.59 1.16 -13.02
CA ALA A 472 1.59 2.00 -12.34
C ALA A 472 2.85 2.15 -13.21
N ASP A 473 3.59 3.24 -13.01
CA ASP A 473 4.88 3.51 -13.66
C ASP A 473 6.03 2.98 -12.79
N PRO A 474 6.75 1.93 -13.20
CA PRO A 474 7.81 1.36 -12.37
C PRO A 474 9.06 2.24 -12.26
N PHE A 475 9.15 3.34 -13.01
CA PHE A 475 10.31 4.24 -13.01
C PHE A 475 10.07 5.56 -12.26
N ALA A 476 8.86 5.78 -11.76
CA ALA A 476 8.49 6.95 -11.00
C ALA A 476 7.89 6.53 -9.65
N GLN A 477 8.14 7.31 -8.61
CA GLN A 477 7.42 7.14 -7.34
C GLN A 477 6.05 7.80 -7.46
N GLU A 478 4.99 7.02 -7.33
CA GLU A 478 3.61 7.44 -7.52
C GLU A 478 2.83 7.60 -6.20
N ALA A 479 1.77 8.39 -6.24
CA ALA A 479 0.83 8.59 -5.15
C ALA A 479 -0.61 8.68 -5.65
N ALA A 480 -1.52 8.15 -4.84
CA ALA A 480 -2.96 8.28 -5.00
C ALA A 480 -3.52 9.11 -3.83
N ASN A 481 -4.27 10.17 -4.15
CA ASN A 481 -5.05 10.92 -3.17
C ASN A 481 -6.49 10.45 -3.29
N ILE A 482 -6.95 9.69 -2.31
CA ILE A 482 -8.26 9.05 -2.29
C ILE A 482 -9.23 10.02 -1.62
N PRO A 483 -10.10 10.71 -2.37
CA PRO A 483 -11.13 11.57 -1.79
C PRO A 483 -12.15 10.74 -1.01
N ILE A 484 -12.50 11.23 0.18
CA ILE A 484 -13.50 10.62 1.05
C ILE A 484 -14.69 11.57 1.16
N MET A 485 -15.87 11.10 0.77
CA MET A 485 -17.12 11.78 1.05
C MET A 485 -17.73 11.21 2.31
N VAL A 486 -18.04 12.10 3.24
CA VAL A 486 -18.80 11.81 4.45
C VAL A 486 -20.18 12.40 4.25
N ALA A 487 -21.23 11.66 4.59
CA ALA A 487 -22.60 12.13 4.48
C ALA A 487 -23.40 11.80 5.73
N TYR A 488 -24.12 12.79 6.27
CA TYR A 488 -25.05 12.63 7.38
C TYR A 488 -26.09 13.74 7.40
N VAL A 489 -27.22 13.46 8.04
CA VAL A 489 -28.26 14.46 8.34
C VAL A 489 -28.21 14.80 9.82
N ALA A 490 -28.09 16.10 10.14
CA ALA A 490 -28.08 16.58 11.51
C ALA A 490 -29.43 16.33 12.19
N ASN A 491 -29.39 15.70 13.36
CA ASN A 491 -30.52 15.44 14.24
C ASN A 491 -29.98 15.32 15.68
N THR A 492 -29.61 16.47 16.24
CA THR A 492 -28.93 16.59 17.54
C THR A 492 -29.77 16.03 18.69
N SER A 493 -31.10 16.10 18.60
CA SER A 493 -32.02 15.56 19.63
C SER A 493 -31.91 14.03 19.77
N ASN A 494 -31.48 13.33 18.73
CA ASN A 494 -31.25 11.88 18.75
C ASN A 494 -29.75 11.52 18.74
N ASN A 495 -28.85 12.48 18.96
CA ASN A 495 -27.41 12.31 18.88
C ASN A 495 -26.94 11.74 17.52
N LEU A 496 -27.49 12.28 16.42
CA LEU A 496 -27.16 11.88 15.05
C LEU A 496 -26.60 13.07 14.26
N PRO A 497 -25.44 12.93 13.58
CA PRO A 497 -24.50 11.81 13.75
C PRO A 497 -23.91 11.79 15.16
N ALA A 498 -23.50 10.64 15.67
CA ALA A 498 -22.79 10.61 16.95
C ALA A 498 -21.45 11.37 16.83
N THR A 499 -21.02 12.05 17.88
CA THR A 499 -19.74 12.79 17.91
C THR A 499 -18.55 11.87 18.16
N GLY A 500 -17.36 12.33 17.79
CA GLY A 500 -16.11 11.58 17.99
C GLY A 500 -15.14 11.71 16.82
N THR A 501 -13.98 11.08 16.97
CA THR A 501 -12.93 11.05 15.95
C THR A 501 -12.92 9.70 15.23
N ALA A 502 -13.09 9.75 13.90
CA ALA A 502 -12.85 8.61 13.04
C ALA A 502 -11.37 8.51 12.67
N THR A 503 -10.88 7.29 12.62
CA THR A 503 -9.50 6.99 12.22
C THR A 503 -9.48 6.09 11.01
N VAL A 504 -8.38 6.13 10.26
CA VAL A 504 -8.13 5.25 9.13
C VAL A 504 -6.75 4.61 9.29
N THR A 505 -6.67 3.32 9.01
CA THR A 505 -5.40 2.64 8.73
C THR A 505 -5.34 2.30 7.25
N ALA A 506 -4.15 2.35 6.67
CA ALA A 506 -3.91 1.86 5.31
C ALA A 506 -2.75 0.87 5.30
N SER A 507 -2.91 -0.25 4.60
CA SER A 507 -1.91 -1.31 4.47
C SER A 507 -1.98 -1.95 3.08
N PHE A 508 -0.93 -2.66 2.68
CA PHE A 508 -1.07 -3.56 1.54
C PHE A 508 -1.94 -4.76 1.90
N ALA A 509 -2.59 -5.35 0.90
CA ALA A 509 -3.52 -6.45 1.06
C ALA A 509 -3.33 -7.52 -0.03
N PRO A 510 -3.74 -8.78 0.21
CA PRO A 510 -4.34 -9.26 1.46
C PRO A 510 -3.31 -9.39 2.60
N LEU A 511 -3.76 -9.12 3.83
CA LEU A 511 -3.00 -9.39 5.04
C LEU A 511 -2.95 -10.91 5.28
N SER A 512 -1.80 -11.39 5.72
CA SER A 512 -1.61 -12.81 6.03
C SER A 512 -0.72 -12.98 7.26
N ASN A 513 -0.64 -14.22 7.72
CA ASN A 513 0.32 -14.70 8.71
C ASN A 513 1.05 -15.96 8.19
N VAL A 514 0.90 -16.26 6.89
CA VAL A 514 1.48 -17.44 6.25
C VAL A 514 2.88 -17.10 5.76
N ASN A 515 3.82 -17.25 6.70
CA ASN A 515 5.22 -16.87 6.55
C ASN A 515 6.06 -17.86 5.73
N THR A 516 5.50 -19.00 5.30
CA THR A 516 6.18 -20.06 4.53
C THR A 516 5.52 -20.27 3.16
N ALA A 517 6.13 -21.12 2.33
CA ALA A 517 5.52 -21.61 1.10
C ALA A 517 4.13 -22.22 1.38
N SER A 518 3.19 -21.97 0.48
CA SER A 518 1.79 -22.40 0.64
C SER A 518 1.14 -22.60 -0.73
N SER A 519 0.22 -23.57 -0.79
CA SER A 519 -0.60 -23.85 -1.98
C SER A 519 -1.86 -23.00 -2.02
N THR A 520 -2.30 -22.46 -0.87
CA THR A 520 -3.57 -21.73 -0.72
C THR A 520 -3.40 -20.25 -0.43
N ALA A 521 -2.26 -19.85 0.15
CA ALA A 521 -2.03 -18.44 0.47
C ALA A 521 -1.88 -17.61 -0.82
N PRO A 522 -2.47 -16.41 -0.88
CA PRO A 522 -2.42 -15.57 -2.07
C PRO A 522 -1.00 -15.05 -2.34
N ILE A 523 -0.78 -14.70 -3.60
CA ILE A 523 0.39 -13.96 -4.08
C ILE A 523 -0.13 -12.71 -4.81
N PRO A 524 0.25 -11.49 -4.43
CA PRO A 524 1.04 -11.16 -3.24
C PRO A 524 0.25 -11.36 -1.94
N ARG A 525 0.96 -11.25 -0.80
CA ARG A 525 0.39 -11.18 0.55
C ARG A 525 1.35 -10.44 1.47
N PHE A 526 0.80 -9.81 2.50
CA PHE A 526 1.49 -8.79 3.28
C PHE A 526 1.29 -8.95 4.78
N CYS A 527 2.23 -8.45 5.57
CA CYS A 527 2.04 -8.27 6.99
C CYS A 527 1.54 -6.85 7.28
N ASN A 528 0.84 -6.67 8.41
CA ASN A 528 0.32 -5.35 8.77
C ASN A 528 1.38 -4.49 9.47
N LYS A 529 1.77 -3.38 8.84
CA LYS A 529 2.64 -2.34 9.40
C LYS A 529 1.96 -0.97 9.52
N SER A 530 0.62 -0.94 9.43
CA SER A 530 -0.15 0.29 9.42
C SER A 530 -0.23 0.94 10.80
N THR A 531 -0.30 2.27 10.80
CA THR A 531 -0.58 3.09 11.98
C THR A 531 -1.87 3.88 11.74
N ALA A 532 -2.71 3.99 12.77
CA ALA A 532 -3.96 4.75 12.66
C ALA A 532 -3.68 6.25 12.52
N ALA A 533 -4.38 6.90 11.59
CA ALA A 533 -4.39 8.35 11.42
C ALA A 533 -5.81 8.89 11.57
N ASN A 534 -5.97 10.07 12.18
CA ASN A 534 -7.26 10.74 12.25
C ASN A 534 -7.67 11.22 10.85
N VAL A 535 -8.93 11.00 10.47
CA VAL A 535 -9.42 11.31 9.11
C VAL A 535 -10.59 12.29 9.10
N TRP A 536 -11.43 12.26 10.12
CA TRP A 536 -12.37 13.33 10.44
C TRP A 536 -12.77 13.24 11.90
N HIS A 537 -13.32 14.32 12.43
CA HIS A 537 -14.00 14.32 13.71
C HIS A 537 -15.30 15.10 13.60
N ILE A 538 -16.29 14.68 14.38
CA ILE A 538 -17.58 15.34 14.49
C ILE A 538 -17.68 15.91 15.90
N ASP A 539 -17.70 17.24 15.98
CA ASP A 539 -17.81 17.96 17.24
C ASP A 539 -19.26 18.29 17.59
N LEU A 540 -19.51 18.42 18.89
CA LEU A 540 -20.75 18.99 19.39
C LEU A 540 -20.83 20.46 18.98
N CYS A 541 -22.03 20.89 18.65
CA CYS A 541 -22.27 22.30 18.42
C CYS A 541 -22.39 23.01 19.76
N THR A 542 -21.31 23.66 20.18
CA THR A 542 -21.27 24.41 21.44
C THR A 542 -21.06 25.89 21.21
N CYS A 543 -21.48 26.67 22.18
CA CYS A 543 -21.22 28.09 22.30
C CYS A 543 -21.06 28.40 23.78
N ASN A 544 -20.00 29.10 24.17
CA ASN A 544 -19.73 29.47 25.55
C ASN A 544 -19.77 31.00 25.70
N LEU A 545 -20.50 31.48 26.71
CA LEU A 545 -20.57 32.89 27.08
C LEU A 545 -20.01 33.12 28.48
N LEU A 546 -19.29 34.23 28.66
CA LEU A 546 -18.86 34.77 29.93
C LEU A 546 -19.71 36.00 30.28
N PHE A 547 -20.35 35.95 31.43
CA PHE A 547 -20.94 37.09 32.11
C PHE A 547 -19.94 37.58 33.16
N PRO A 548 -19.10 38.59 32.85
CA PRO A 548 -17.94 38.97 33.65
C PRO A 548 -18.29 39.46 35.07
N PHE A 549 -19.51 39.95 35.28
CA PHE A 549 -19.96 40.34 36.61
C PHE A 549 -21.48 40.21 36.78
N VAL A 550 -21.91 39.45 37.79
CA VAL A 550 -23.32 39.32 38.17
C VAL A 550 -23.43 39.40 39.70
N SER A 551 -24.53 39.94 40.21
CA SER A 551 -24.77 40.10 41.65
C SER A 551 -26.25 40.08 42.03
N ASN A 552 -26.53 39.42 43.15
CA ASN A 552 -27.75 39.54 43.96
C ASN A 552 -27.43 40.04 45.39
N GLN A 553 -26.43 40.92 45.52
CA GLN A 553 -26.00 41.46 46.82
C GLN A 553 -26.20 42.97 46.87
N SER A 554 -26.20 43.51 48.10
CA SER A 554 -26.22 44.97 48.35
C SER A 554 -27.40 45.71 47.70
N GLY A 555 -28.53 45.03 47.54
CA GLY A 555 -29.74 45.61 46.94
C GLY A 555 -29.73 45.64 45.40
N PHE A 556 -28.75 45.02 44.75
CA PHE A 556 -28.74 44.79 43.31
C PHE A 556 -29.22 43.37 42.97
N ASP A 557 -29.80 43.21 41.79
CA ASP A 557 -30.13 41.94 41.19
C ASP A 557 -29.73 41.92 39.72
N THR A 558 -29.28 40.76 39.22
CA THR A 558 -28.90 40.58 37.83
C THR A 558 -29.90 39.69 37.12
N GLY A 559 -30.51 40.22 36.06
CA GLY A 559 -31.22 39.46 35.04
C GLY A 559 -30.27 39.02 33.94
N VAL A 560 -30.44 37.80 33.45
CA VAL A 560 -29.68 37.21 32.36
C VAL A 560 -30.65 36.69 31.32
N ALA A 561 -30.42 37.05 30.06
CA ALA A 561 -31.10 36.48 28.90
C ALA A 561 -30.05 35.84 27.99
N ILE A 562 -30.29 34.59 27.60
CA ILE A 562 -29.44 33.83 26.68
C ILE A 562 -30.30 33.41 25.50
N ALA A 563 -30.06 34.00 24.34
CA ALA A 563 -30.80 33.74 23.12
C ALA A 563 -30.17 32.62 22.28
N ASN A 564 -31.00 31.67 21.83
CA ASN A 564 -30.65 30.70 20.79
C ASN A 564 -31.05 31.26 19.42
N THR A 565 -30.13 31.93 18.73
CA THR A 565 -30.45 32.63 17.47
C THR A 565 -30.38 31.76 16.22
N SER A 566 -30.35 30.43 16.39
CA SER A 566 -30.24 29.47 15.27
C SER A 566 -31.47 29.38 14.36
N LEU A 567 -32.60 30.00 14.70
CA LEU A 567 -33.79 30.07 13.83
C LEU A 567 -33.65 31.12 12.70
N ASP A 568 -32.52 31.82 12.58
CA ASP A 568 -32.37 32.88 11.58
C ASP A 568 -32.48 32.37 10.13
N THR A 569 -33.65 32.65 9.55
CA THR A 569 -34.04 32.27 8.19
C THR A 569 -33.35 33.08 7.10
N LEU A 570 -32.72 34.21 7.42
CA LEU A 570 -32.10 35.12 6.43
C LEU A 570 -30.76 34.59 5.91
N ASN A 571 -30.08 33.76 6.69
CA ASN A 571 -28.74 33.24 6.35
C ASN A 571 -28.70 31.71 6.27
N GLY A 572 -29.86 31.04 6.26
CA GLY A 572 -29.97 29.59 6.05
C GLY A 572 -29.29 28.74 7.15
N VAL A 573 -29.19 29.25 8.38
CA VAL A 573 -28.63 28.49 9.50
C VAL A 573 -29.63 27.41 9.91
N PRO A 574 -29.22 26.13 10.08
CA PRO A 574 -30.12 25.10 10.56
C PRO A 574 -30.58 25.40 12.00
N PRO A 575 -31.89 25.29 12.31
CA PRO A 575 -32.40 25.41 13.67
C PRO A 575 -31.77 24.38 14.62
N GLN A 576 -31.27 24.82 15.77
CA GLN A 576 -30.64 23.98 16.79
C GLN A 576 -31.42 24.09 18.10
N ALA A 577 -31.45 23.01 18.89
CA ALA A 577 -32.00 23.01 20.23
C ALA A 577 -31.01 22.30 21.16
N GLY A 578 -30.81 22.85 22.36
CA GLY A 578 -29.84 22.32 23.33
C GLY A 578 -30.06 22.89 24.72
N THR A 579 -29.40 22.31 25.72
CA THR A 579 -29.42 22.81 27.09
C THR A 579 -28.32 23.85 27.32
N VAL A 580 -28.47 24.64 28.38
CA VAL A 580 -27.47 25.61 28.86
C VAL A 580 -27.02 25.20 30.24
N THR A 581 -25.72 25.01 30.43
CA THR A 581 -25.13 24.78 31.76
C THR A 581 -24.48 26.06 32.25
N LEU A 582 -24.93 26.54 33.42
CA LEU A 582 -24.40 27.70 34.11
C LEU A 582 -23.42 27.26 35.19
N SER A 583 -22.19 27.73 35.10
CA SER A 583 -21.14 27.55 36.11
C SER A 583 -20.85 28.86 36.82
N TYR A 584 -20.97 28.84 38.15
CA TYR A 584 -20.88 30.01 39.00
C TYR A 584 -19.50 30.10 39.67
N TYR A 585 -18.86 31.26 39.58
CA TYR A 585 -17.56 31.51 40.19
C TYR A 585 -17.61 32.79 41.02
N GLY A 586 -17.38 32.67 42.32
CA GLY A 586 -17.52 33.77 43.27
C GLY A 586 -18.02 33.26 44.61
N ASN A 587 -18.75 34.10 45.33
CA ASN A 587 -19.19 33.81 46.69
C ASN A 587 -20.65 34.22 46.90
N THR A 588 -21.30 33.58 47.87
CA THR A 588 -22.58 34.04 48.41
C THR A 588 -22.36 35.01 49.58
N THR A 589 -23.43 35.73 49.98
CA THR A 589 -23.39 36.71 51.08
C THR A 589 -22.67 36.16 52.31
N GLY A 590 -21.75 36.96 52.88
CA GLY A 590 -20.94 36.54 54.02
C GLY A 590 -19.76 35.62 53.69
N GLY A 591 -19.39 35.50 52.40
CA GLY A 591 -18.26 34.70 51.94
C GLY A 591 -18.57 33.21 51.76
N GLY A 592 -19.86 32.85 51.70
CA GLY A 592 -20.30 31.47 51.48
C GLY A 592 -19.88 30.93 50.11
N ALA A 593 -20.01 29.61 49.94
CA ALA A 593 -19.65 28.92 48.69
C ALA A 593 -20.51 29.40 47.49
N ALA A 594 -19.94 29.30 46.29
CA ALA A 594 -20.69 29.51 45.05
C ALA A 594 -21.81 28.46 44.90
N PRO A 595 -22.91 28.81 44.21
CA PRO A 595 -23.93 27.85 43.82
C PRO A 595 -23.36 26.69 43.01
N ALA A 596 -23.98 25.51 43.10
CA ALA A 596 -23.67 24.40 42.22
C ALA A 596 -24.04 24.73 40.76
N ASN A 597 -23.38 24.07 39.81
CA ASN A 597 -23.72 24.17 38.40
C ASN A 597 -25.20 23.84 38.18
N GLN A 598 -25.87 24.62 37.34
CA GLN A 598 -27.25 24.40 36.96
C GLN A 598 -27.36 24.14 35.47
N THR A 599 -28.19 23.19 35.05
CA THR A 599 -28.45 22.90 33.65
C THR A 599 -29.92 23.16 33.35
N SER A 600 -30.18 23.98 32.34
CA SER A 600 -31.54 24.27 31.88
C SER A 600 -32.17 23.04 31.21
N LYS A 601 -33.49 23.06 31.07
CA LYS A 601 -34.20 22.29 30.04
C LYS A 601 -33.77 22.78 28.65
N THR A 602 -34.11 22.02 27.61
CA THR A 602 -33.83 22.39 26.22
C THR A 602 -34.38 23.78 25.89
N VAL A 603 -33.53 24.61 25.29
CA VAL A 603 -33.87 25.91 24.70
C VAL A 603 -33.96 25.71 23.19
N ASN A 604 -35.15 25.88 22.61
CA ASN A 604 -35.35 25.63 21.18
C ASN A 604 -34.78 26.77 20.32
N ALA A 605 -34.67 26.52 19.02
CA ALA A 605 -34.24 27.55 18.06
C ALA A 605 -35.20 28.75 18.10
N GLY A 606 -34.65 29.96 18.25
CA GLY A 606 -35.41 31.20 18.33
C GLY A 606 -35.99 31.51 19.71
N GLU A 607 -35.79 30.64 20.70
CA GLU A 607 -36.16 30.90 22.10
C GLU A 607 -35.00 31.51 22.90
N GLU A 608 -35.33 32.08 24.05
CA GLU A 608 -34.38 32.64 25.01
C GLU A 608 -34.55 31.94 26.36
N LEU A 609 -33.43 31.68 27.04
CA LEU A 609 -33.39 31.31 28.45
C LEU A 609 -33.26 32.60 29.26
N VAL A 610 -34.25 32.92 30.09
CA VAL A 610 -34.32 34.15 30.87
C VAL A 610 -34.47 33.84 32.36
N PHE A 611 -33.57 34.38 33.18
CA PHE A 611 -33.61 34.22 34.63
C PHE A 611 -33.05 35.44 35.37
N THR A 612 -33.42 35.58 36.64
CA THR A 612 -32.72 36.48 37.57
C THR A 612 -32.04 35.69 38.67
N LEU A 613 -30.97 36.25 39.25
CA LEU A 613 -30.30 35.60 40.38
C LEU A 613 -31.22 35.50 41.60
N SER A 614 -32.08 36.50 41.85
CA SER A 614 -33.00 36.49 43.01
C SER A 614 -34.11 35.44 42.93
N SER A 615 -34.62 35.16 41.72
CA SER A 615 -35.90 34.47 41.53
C SER A 615 -35.80 33.24 40.64
N GLY A 616 -34.64 32.98 40.03
CA GLY A 616 -34.49 31.95 39.01
C GLY A 616 -35.18 32.37 37.72
N GLY A 617 -35.59 31.41 36.89
CA GLY A 617 -36.18 31.72 35.61
C GLY A 617 -36.88 30.57 34.93
N ASP A 618 -37.08 30.75 33.63
CA ASP A 618 -37.61 29.72 32.75
C ASP A 618 -36.62 28.55 32.59
N HIS A 619 -37.05 27.54 31.82
CA HIS A 619 -36.32 26.30 31.57
C HIS A 619 -35.73 25.62 32.83
N GLY A 620 -36.26 25.89 34.02
CA GLY A 620 -35.88 25.22 35.27
C GLY A 620 -34.62 25.76 35.96
N ILE A 621 -34.14 26.96 35.61
CA ILE A 621 -33.06 27.63 36.35
C ILE A 621 -33.59 28.10 37.71
N ALA A 622 -32.95 27.66 38.79
CA ALA A 622 -33.32 27.99 40.16
C ALA A 622 -32.63 29.29 40.62
N ALA A 623 -33.28 30.01 41.53
CA ALA A 623 -32.71 31.20 42.16
C ALA A 623 -31.37 30.89 42.84
N THR A 624 -30.46 31.87 42.81
CA THR A 624 -29.18 31.86 43.51
C THR A 624 -29.03 33.11 44.40
N PRO A 625 -29.90 33.27 45.42
CA PRO A 625 -29.92 34.51 46.21
C PRO A 625 -28.59 34.77 46.92
N GLY A 626 -28.18 36.04 46.94
CA GLY A 626 -26.94 36.47 47.57
C GLY A 626 -25.66 36.11 46.82
N PHE A 627 -25.71 35.55 45.60
CA PHE A 627 -24.50 35.32 44.80
C PHE A 627 -23.88 36.62 44.27
N GLN A 628 -22.55 36.70 44.23
CA GLN A 628 -21.79 37.73 43.50
C GLN A 628 -20.53 37.10 42.90
N GLY A 629 -20.24 37.43 41.65
CA GLY A 629 -19.10 36.88 40.93
C GLY A 629 -19.29 36.95 39.42
N TYR A 630 -18.86 35.92 38.70
CA TYR A 630 -19.07 35.76 37.26
C TYR A 630 -19.71 34.41 36.94
N ILE A 631 -20.33 34.31 35.76
CA ILE A 631 -20.95 33.08 35.26
C ILE A 631 -20.35 32.73 33.90
N ILE A 632 -19.98 31.46 33.72
CA ILE A 632 -19.74 30.89 32.39
C ILE A 632 -20.96 30.04 32.04
N ALA A 633 -21.60 30.38 30.92
CA ALA A 633 -22.71 29.63 30.37
C ALA A 633 -22.22 28.82 29.17
N GLN A 634 -22.44 27.51 29.19
CA GLN A 634 -22.09 26.58 28.11
C GLN A 634 -23.36 26.04 27.47
N MET A 635 -23.53 26.33 26.19
CA MET A 635 -24.71 25.96 25.41
C MET A 635 -24.41 24.75 24.54
N GLN A 636 -25.36 23.83 24.43
CA GLN A 636 -25.32 22.73 23.46
C GLN A 636 -25.94 23.11 22.09
N PHE A 637 -25.75 24.37 21.70
CA PHE A 637 -26.09 24.91 20.38
C PHE A 637 -25.12 26.06 20.03
N GLN A 638 -24.97 26.35 18.75
CA GLN A 638 -24.19 27.48 18.23
C GLN A 638 -25.05 28.75 18.09
N TRP A 639 -24.39 29.90 17.87
CA TRP A 639 -25.06 31.21 17.68
C TRP A 639 -25.81 31.69 18.93
N CYS A 640 -25.17 31.52 20.09
CA CYS A 640 -25.68 32.03 21.34
C CYS A 640 -25.35 33.51 21.52
N HIS A 641 -26.30 34.28 22.05
CA HIS A 641 -26.07 35.66 22.46
C HIS A 641 -26.56 35.85 23.89
N GLY A 642 -25.81 36.61 24.69
CA GLY A 642 -26.13 36.84 26.08
C GLY A 642 -26.26 38.32 26.37
N PHE A 643 -27.26 38.68 27.15
CA PHE A 643 -27.43 40.00 27.73
C PHE A 643 -27.61 39.86 29.24
N ALA A 644 -26.89 40.69 29.99
CA ALA A 644 -27.08 40.82 31.42
C ALA A 644 -27.53 42.24 31.77
N PHE A 645 -28.44 42.31 32.73
CA PHE A 645 -29.02 43.55 33.21
C PHE A 645 -28.93 43.58 34.73
N ILE A 646 -28.08 44.45 35.25
CA ILE A 646 -27.89 44.65 36.70
C ILE A 646 -28.70 45.88 37.09
N SER A 647 -29.57 45.77 38.10
CA SER A 647 -30.33 46.91 38.60
C SER A 647 -30.57 46.83 40.09
N ASP A 648 -30.98 47.94 40.72
CA ASP A 648 -31.54 47.87 42.07
C ASP A 648 -32.80 47.00 42.08
N VAL A 649 -33.10 46.33 43.20
CA VAL A 649 -34.28 45.43 43.28
C VAL A 649 -35.55 46.17 42.84
N GLY A 650 -36.18 45.68 41.76
CA GLY A 650 -37.36 46.30 41.14
C GLY A 650 -37.05 47.34 40.05
N ALA A 651 -35.79 47.51 39.65
CA ALA A 651 -35.29 48.37 38.59
C ALA A 651 -35.78 49.82 38.69
N GLN A 652 -35.72 50.42 39.88
CA GLN A 652 -36.37 51.72 40.15
C GLN A 652 -35.44 52.92 40.02
N LYS A 653 -34.13 52.76 40.24
CA LYS A 653 -33.20 53.90 40.41
C LYS A 653 -31.94 53.79 39.57
N LEU A 654 -31.34 52.61 39.50
CA LEU A 654 -30.05 52.39 38.85
C LEU A 654 -30.09 51.10 38.04
N ALA A 655 -29.60 51.15 36.82
CA ALA A 655 -29.51 50.00 35.94
C ALA A 655 -28.29 50.12 35.01
N GLU A 656 -27.62 48.99 34.78
CA GLU A 656 -26.53 48.83 33.82
C GLU A 656 -26.77 47.54 33.03
N GLY A 657 -26.62 47.59 31.71
CA GLY A 657 -26.81 46.45 30.83
C GLY A 657 -25.56 46.20 29.99
N TYR A 658 -25.15 44.94 29.85
CA TYR A 658 -23.99 44.59 29.04
C TYR A 658 -24.21 43.28 28.27
N LEU A 659 -23.48 43.11 27.18
CA LEU A 659 -23.47 41.87 26.40
C LEU A 659 -22.45 40.88 26.96
N ALA A 660 -22.84 39.61 27.01
CA ALA A 660 -21.93 38.55 27.42
C ALA A 660 -20.80 38.37 26.41
N ILE A 661 -19.61 38.03 26.91
CA ILE A 661 -18.42 37.81 26.09
C ILE A 661 -18.47 36.39 25.54
N GLN A 662 -18.47 36.22 24.22
CA GLN A 662 -18.36 34.89 23.61
C GLN A 662 -16.93 34.36 23.72
N LEU A 663 -16.77 33.20 24.35
CA LEU A 663 -15.48 32.57 24.60
C LEU A 663 -15.01 31.68 23.44
N ASP A 664 -15.96 31.08 22.72
CA ASP A 664 -15.65 30.17 21.61
C ASP A 664 -15.60 30.93 20.28
N PHE A 665 -14.40 31.23 19.78
CA PHE A 665 -14.22 31.73 18.42
C PHE A 665 -13.72 30.61 17.50
N TYR A 666 -14.56 30.14 16.58
CA TYR A 666 -14.15 29.22 15.51
C TYR A 666 -13.51 30.02 14.37
N ALA A 667 -12.19 30.15 14.39
CA ALA A 667 -11.43 30.67 13.25
C ALA A 667 -11.42 29.63 12.12
N GLY A 668 -12.40 29.65 11.21
CA GLY A 668 -12.31 28.82 9.99
C GLY A 668 -13.54 28.53 9.15
N ALA A 669 -14.76 28.85 9.57
CA ALA A 669 -15.96 28.64 8.75
C ALA A 669 -16.73 29.95 8.55
N GLY A 670 -17.17 30.19 7.31
CA GLY A 670 -17.68 31.47 6.83
C GLY A 670 -18.87 32.08 7.58
N LEU A 671 -19.02 33.39 7.33
CA LEU A 671 -19.92 34.38 7.94
C LEU A 671 -19.70 34.58 9.45
N SER A 672 -18.60 35.26 9.78
CA SER A 672 -18.52 35.97 11.04
C SER A 672 -19.61 37.04 11.06
N ARG A 673 -20.72 36.79 11.77
CA ARG A 673 -21.84 37.73 11.88
C ARG A 673 -21.50 39.00 12.64
N THR A 674 -20.48 38.95 13.49
CA THR A 674 -20.06 40.09 14.30
C THR A 674 -18.63 40.53 13.99
N ALA A 675 -17.78 39.70 13.39
CA ALA A 675 -16.34 39.99 13.17
C ALA A 675 -15.58 40.41 14.44
N VAL A 676 -16.12 40.09 15.63
CA VAL A 676 -15.57 40.54 16.91
C VAL A 676 -14.71 39.45 17.54
N THR A 677 -13.48 39.79 17.87
CA THR A 677 -12.58 38.98 18.71
C THR A 677 -13.07 39.10 20.17
N GLY A 678 -13.46 37.99 20.81
CA GLY A 678 -14.13 37.99 22.11
C GLY A 678 -13.44 38.78 23.23
N GLU A 679 -12.12 38.91 23.21
CA GLU A 679 -11.37 39.70 24.21
C GLU A 679 -11.37 41.22 23.94
N VAL A 680 -11.79 41.69 22.77
CA VAL A 680 -11.72 43.12 22.37
C VAL A 680 -12.96 43.91 22.81
N GLN A 681 -13.93 43.29 23.49
CA GLN A 681 -15.18 43.93 23.95
C GLN A 681 -15.44 43.85 25.46
N GLY A 682 -14.39 43.68 26.28
CA GLY A 682 -14.49 44.14 27.67
C GLY A 682 -14.69 45.66 27.66
N HIS A 683 -15.92 46.10 27.96
CA HIS A 683 -16.34 47.49 27.90
C HIS A 683 -15.58 48.38 28.91
#